data_AF-A0A0W0Z3R9-F1
#
_entry.id   AF-A0A0W0Z3R9-F1
#
_cell.length_a   1.000
_cell.length_b   1.000
_cell.length_c   1.000
_cell.angle_alpha   90.00
_cell.angle_beta   90.00
_cell.angle_gamma   90.00
#
_symmetry.space_group_name_H-M   'P 1'
#
loop_
_entity.id
_entity.type
_entity.pdbx_description
1 polymer ?
#
loop_
_entity_poly.entity_id
_entity_poly.type
_entity_poly.pdbx_seq_one_letter_code
_entity_poly.pdbx_strand_id
1 'polypeptide(L)'
;MPKHLKFKEPDACNYVYVDSQNKVHLMMPIVGGDGVGTDNTCETGLELRCFFHGFFEEGIQRKSAIEELTYYKKQLEEDILAIDMQKELSPLAYKDLQNEKKHRLTQIEEYIKLVEIIKQKYDNDGKIGGLNKKFAPELPSGVCKVIENSKNAFAVRLSPDDPDSFTRFDKPLFSLKRNQSKYERHLGGFKRITEGFGHQFRTQSLEKIKTNNKLVNTKTPQEQLVEKVLSQVEDAENFKVQGNEENFNKLKKRVEEALIELKIDITVNAKKASNGEVAKINLEFVDSVLMPNEETKLEEWIQSLVDCITEPEQWDNLETKANTFFEKTDPDYAQIKVDGKENGEARADLEKERFIGYMSIKTQLLLGQINIYCKSHGLSDQNFGTFFDTEPHASKVSELIIDALGKGDAIEPILFKYINENQETLGLSVPLTEEHQKAIIEKFVIDYNEIKSSPHFDEFFILDQSKSDTIYSHLRRISCHFLDFFIQQTNEECPLPKEFESYSKALQLESPSAKLAHKNNIVVHGHDNIERFKLNVLQLLNKEPEKLVDFLSAKSPSNIPNYSMLSLDSQNAIAFSKHWPMIEKQIKASEGILQPEKNYLTRLLSPENVTTENRLVITWEKHSKKSLVDIELGKIAKGLEDTVTNYNNRQGEGRGHRFLKWFKQNTSRKQQCEDLLKISTEIKKLLCNEEISKEEVLDKIVKSISVLDRIDKEISGERNWMKSGLQMKIRTFRTELQVLCDSELNFESDKIQNEISREINKQLAQIDNEEVREIVKDLPAYCHADSAIDFFKTLSSQEAIKVASYIHLHYLDFNSSLNKDTLLSKEIPNLFKEENQKLLDQLKEKGIILQEAYQNISALTDKIRPEFFTVNNIMAWSSDLEILENSKHSELLIKVANAMVLIAAGEISVKEKLTELEALSSQLEKVKERESLPVTIQEKLAQFENETLKEAISKAKVSSTLRGSIIDQDAINDDIIHTSYEEPRI
;
A
#
# COMPACT_ATOMS: atom_id res chain seq x y z
N MET A 1 3.96 -30.58 -24.16
CA MET A 1 4.48 -29.31 -23.63
C MET A 1 5.57 -29.55 -22.61
N PRO A 2 6.58 -28.67 -22.51
CA PRO A 2 7.39 -28.59 -21.31
C PRO A 2 6.47 -28.39 -20.08
N LYS A 3 6.71 -29.07 -18.97
CA LYS A 3 5.94 -28.74 -17.75
C LYS A 3 6.47 -27.43 -17.20
N HIS A 4 5.58 -26.46 -16.99
CA HIS A 4 5.92 -25.24 -16.28
C HIS A 4 5.94 -25.52 -14.78
N LEU A 5 7.13 -25.47 -14.19
CA LEU A 5 7.33 -25.57 -12.75
C LEU A 5 7.46 -24.15 -12.21
N LYS A 6 6.51 -23.74 -11.38
CA LYS A 6 6.47 -22.41 -10.79
C LYS A 6 6.92 -22.48 -9.34
N PHE A 7 8.02 -21.83 -8.96
CA PHE A 7 8.38 -21.70 -7.55
C PHE A 7 7.30 -20.92 -6.78
N LYS A 8 7.06 -21.35 -5.55
CA LYS A 8 5.91 -21.03 -4.71
C LYS A 8 6.29 -20.34 -3.43
N GLU A 9 7.52 -20.51 -2.95
CA GLU A 9 7.97 -19.84 -1.73
C GLU A 9 7.85 -18.31 -1.87
N PRO A 10 7.09 -17.64 -0.98
CA PRO A 10 6.90 -16.21 -1.07
C PRO A 10 8.05 -15.43 -0.43
N ASP A 11 8.31 -14.23 -0.93
CA ASP A 11 9.29 -13.29 -0.37
C ASP A 11 8.83 -12.63 0.94
N ALA A 12 7.54 -12.73 1.26
CA ALA A 12 6.95 -12.29 2.52
C ALA A 12 5.93 -13.30 3.04
N CYS A 13 5.97 -13.56 4.34
CA CYS A 13 5.00 -14.39 5.05
C CYS A 13 4.72 -13.75 6.41
N ASN A 14 3.46 -13.76 6.85
CA ASN A 14 3.09 -13.21 8.14
C ASN A 14 3.95 -13.84 9.24
N TYR A 15 4.44 -12.99 10.15
CA TYR A 15 5.29 -13.36 11.30
C TYR A 15 6.69 -13.87 10.95
N VAL A 16 7.02 -14.16 9.69
CA VAL A 16 8.30 -14.77 9.30
C VAL A 16 9.27 -13.69 8.80
N TYR A 17 10.39 -13.55 9.51
CA TYR A 17 11.56 -12.82 9.06
C TYR A 17 12.71 -13.81 8.80
N VAL A 18 13.44 -13.65 7.71
CA VAL A 18 14.62 -14.47 7.38
C VAL A 18 15.83 -13.56 7.26
N ASP A 19 16.85 -13.87 8.07
CA ASP A 19 18.07 -13.08 8.16
C ASP A 19 19.05 -13.34 7.00
N SER A 20 20.16 -12.59 6.96
CA SER A 20 21.16 -12.71 5.87
C SER A 20 21.95 -14.02 5.90
N GLN A 21 21.86 -14.81 6.96
CA GLN A 21 22.48 -16.12 7.16
C GLN A 21 21.46 -17.25 6.95
N ASN A 22 20.29 -16.93 6.40
CA ASN A 22 19.21 -17.86 6.12
C ASN A 22 18.60 -18.52 7.38
N LYS A 23 18.67 -17.83 8.52
CA LYS A 23 17.97 -18.22 9.75
C LYS A 23 16.57 -17.63 9.75
N VAL A 24 15.61 -18.44 10.17
CA VAL A 24 14.21 -18.05 10.28
C VAL A 24 13.93 -17.55 11.69
N HIS A 25 13.32 -16.37 11.77
CA HIS A 25 12.85 -15.73 12.98
C HIS A 25 11.32 -15.63 12.95
N LEU A 26 10.67 -16.26 13.92
CA LEU A 26 9.23 -16.14 14.10
C LEU A 26 8.94 -14.95 15.02
N MET A 27 8.44 -13.87 14.45
CA MET A 27 8.11 -12.62 15.14
C MET A 27 6.68 -12.69 15.68
N MET A 28 6.54 -12.85 17.00
CA MET A 28 5.25 -12.94 17.66
C MET A 28 4.75 -11.54 18.02
N PRO A 29 3.61 -11.09 17.45
CA PRO A 29 3.14 -9.74 17.67
C PRO A 29 2.55 -9.57 19.06
N ILE A 30 2.81 -8.43 19.69
CA ILE A 30 2.21 -8.01 20.97
C ILE A 30 1.01 -7.12 20.67
N VAL A 31 1.22 -6.08 19.85
CA VAL A 31 0.19 -5.12 19.40
C VAL A 31 0.46 -4.69 17.95
N GLY A 32 -0.57 -4.25 17.23
CA GLY A 32 -0.41 -3.51 15.98
C GLY A 32 0.28 -2.16 16.19
N GLY A 33 1.01 -1.69 15.18
CA GLY A 33 1.75 -0.41 15.20
C GLY A 33 3.22 -0.55 14.80
N ASP A 34 3.85 0.57 14.44
CA ASP A 34 5.28 0.61 14.06
C ASP A 34 6.16 1.09 15.23
N GLY A 35 5.96 2.33 15.69
CA GLY A 35 6.69 2.93 16.82
C GLY A 35 5.86 3.06 18.10
N VAL A 36 4.53 3.09 17.98
CA VAL A 36 3.56 3.14 19.06
C VAL A 36 2.42 2.17 18.76
N GLY A 37 1.96 1.47 19.78
CA GLY A 37 0.87 0.50 19.69
C GLY A 37 -0.45 1.18 19.36
N THR A 38 -1.13 0.72 18.31
CA THR A 38 -2.46 1.20 17.92
C THR A 38 -3.57 0.47 18.67
N ASP A 39 -3.30 -0.78 19.04
CA ASP A 39 -4.21 -1.60 19.85
C ASP A 39 -3.91 -1.35 21.32
N ASN A 40 -4.89 -0.84 22.05
CA ASN A 40 -4.76 -0.59 23.48
C ASN A 40 -5.99 -1.09 24.23
N THR A 41 -5.90 -1.11 25.56
CA THR A 41 -7.02 -1.53 26.43
C THR A 41 -7.57 -2.90 26.03
N CYS A 42 -8.86 -3.01 25.70
CA CYS A 42 -9.51 -4.26 25.35
C CYS A 42 -9.01 -4.89 24.03
N GLU A 43 -8.38 -4.11 23.15
CA GLU A 43 -7.88 -4.56 21.84
C GLU A 43 -6.44 -5.10 21.88
N THR A 44 -5.70 -4.85 22.98
CA THR A 44 -4.28 -5.22 23.10
C THR A 44 -3.99 -6.69 22.79
N GLY A 45 -4.90 -7.61 23.11
CA GLY A 45 -4.68 -9.04 22.88
C GLY A 45 -5.10 -9.56 21.49
N LEU A 46 -5.56 -8.70 20.58
CA LEU A 46 -6.08 -9.11 19.27
C LEU A 46 -4.99 -9.72 18.38
N GLU A 47 -3.81 -9.10 18.28
CA GLU A 47 -2.72 -9.66 17.46
C GLU A 47 -2.21 -11.00 17.99
N LEU A 48 -2.12 -11.17 19.31
CA LEU A 48 -1.80 -12.46 19.94
C LEU A 48 -2.89 -13.50 19.70
N ARG A 49 -4.16 -13.11 19.76
CA ARG A 49 -5.29 -13.98 19.41
C ARG A 49 -5.16 -14.45 17.96
N CYS A 50 -4.84 -13.54 17.04
CA CYS A 50 -4.59 -13.85 15.64
C CYS A 50 -3.46 -14.86 15.52
N PHE A 51 -2.30 -14.58 16.12
CA PHE A 51 -1.13 -15.44 16.06
C PHE A 51 -1.41 -16.88 16.53
N PHE A 52 -2.07 -17.06 17.68
CA PHE A 52 -2.27 -18.40 18.25
C PHE A 52 -3.47 -19.17 17.68
N HIS A 53 -4.54 -18.48 17.31
CA HIS A 53 -5.83 -19.13 17.00
C HIS A 53 -6.40 -18.78 15.64
N GLY A 54 -5.92 -17.71 15.01
CA GLY A 54 -6.62 -17.07 13.90
C GLY A 54 -7.99 -16.58 14.35
N PHE A 55 -8.64 -15.78 13.51
CA PHE A 55 -10.06 -15.48 13.70
C PHE A 55 -10.65 -14.88 12.43
N PHE A 56 -11.98 -14.91 12.37
CA PHE A 56 -12.73 -14.24 11.33
C PHE A 56 -13.16 -12.87 11.83
N GLU A 57 -12.77 -11.82 11.14
CA GLU A 57 -13.15 -10.45 11.45
C GLU A 57 -13.66 -9.78 10.18
N GLU A 58 -14.88 -9.24 10.25
CA GLU A 58 -15.46 -8.40 9.18
C GLU A 58 -15.45 -9.04 7.77
N GLY A 59 -15.56 -10.36 7.65
CA GLY A 59 -15.54 -11.03 6.33
C GLY A 59 -14.16 -11.52 5.88
N ILE A 60 -13.11 -11.23 6.65
CA ILE A 60 -11.72 -11.62 6.37
C ILE A 60 -11.30 -12.72 7.35
N GLN A 61 -10.82 -13.84 6.80
CA GLN A 61 -10.19 -14.88 7.60
C GLN A 61 -8.73 -14.49 7.87
N ARG A 62 -8.43 -14.10 9.11
CA ARG A 62 -7.06 -13.94 9.57
C ARG A 62 -6.52 -15.29 10.05
N LYS A 63 -5.42 -15.73 9.44
CA LYS A 63 -4.79 -17.02 9.73
C LYS A 63 -3.90 -16.95 10.98
N SER A 64 -3.87 -18.05 11.71
CA SER A 64 -2.90 -18.29 12.77
C SER A 64 -1.49 -18.47 12.23
N ALA A 65 -0.48 -18.31 13.11
CA ALA A 65 0.90 -18.60 12.77
C ALA A 65 1.08 -20.04 12.28
N ILE A 66 0.43 -21.03 12.92
CA ILE A 66 0.51 -22.43 12.46
C ILE A 66 -0.02 -22.58 11.02
N GLU A 67 -1.14 -21.94 10.69
CA GLU A 67 -1.71 -22.00 9.33
C GLU A 67 -0.81 -21.33 8.30
N GLU A 68 -0.22 -20.17 8.62
CA GLU A 68 0.72 -19.46 7.75
C GLU A 68 2.01 -20.26 7.55
N LEU A 69 2.61 -20.78 8.63
CA LEU A 69 3.82 -21.59 8.60
C LEU A 69 3.59 -22.92 7.85
N THR A 70 2.43 -23.54 8.02
CA THR A 70 2.08 -24.79 7.30
C THR A 70 1.92 -24.53 5.80
N TYR A 71 1.34 -23.37 5.43
CA TYR A 71 1.25 -22.98 4.03
C TYR A 71 2.64 -22.70 3.44
N TYR A 72 3.50 -21.97 4.15
CA TYR A 72 4.88 -21.70 3.75
C TYR A 72 5.70 -23.00 3.60
N LYS A 73 5.55 -23.93 4.56
CA LYS A 73 6.13 -25.27 4.51
C LYS A 73 5.73 -26.01 3.23
N LYS A 74 4.43 -26.04 2.91
CA LYS A 74 3.93 -26.72 1.70
C LYS A 74 4.54 -26.12 0.43
N GLN A 75 4.66 -24.79 0.37
CA GLN A 75 5.28 -24.10 -0.77
C GLN A 75 6.77 -24.46 -0.93
N LEU A 76 7.52 -24.53 0.18
CA LEU A 76 8.90 -25.01 0.20
C LEU A 76 9.02 -26.46 -0.28
N GLU A 77 8.15 -27.35 0.19
CA GLU A 77 8.12 -28.76 -0.25
C GLU A 77 7.86 -28.88 -1.75
N GLU A 78 6.89 -28.13 -2.28
CA GLU A 78 6.59 -28.07 -3.71
C GLU A 78 7.80 -27.58 -4.53
N ASP A 79 8.50 -26.55 -4.06
CA ASP A 79 9.70 -26.02 -4.71
C ASP A 79 10.87 -27.01 -4.68
N ILE A 80 11.10 -27.66 -3.55
CA ILE A 80 12.16 -28.67 -3.41
C ILE A 80 11.90 -29.85 -4.34
N LEU A 81 10.65 -30.32 -4.41
CA LEU A 81 10.24 -31.38 -5.34
C LEU A 81 10.43 -30.94 -6.79
N ALA A 82 10.09 -29.70 -7.13
CA ALA A 82 10.31 -29.14 -8.47
C ALA A 82 11.80 -29.15 -8.85
N ILE A 83 12.70 -28.79 -7.91
CA ILE A 83 14.15 -28.86 -8.13
C ILE A 83 14.62 -30.32 -8.22
N ASP A 84 14.10 -31.22 -7.39
CA ASP A 84 14.49 -32.63 -7.43
C ASP A 84 14.10 -33.31 -8.75
N MET A 85 12.99 -32.91 -9.39
CA MET A 85 12.64 -33.37 -10.75
C MET A 85 13.68 -32.98 -11.81
N GLN A 86 14.45 -31.90 -11.60
CA GLN A 86 15.54 -31.51 -12.50
C GLN A 86 16.79 -32.35 -12.30
N LYS A 87 16.93 -33.07 -11.19
CA LYS A 87 18.18 -33.80 -10.89
C LYS A 87 18.46 -34.99 -11.79
N GLU A 88 17.41 -35.58 -12.35
CA GLU A 88 17.53 -36.63 -13.37
C GLU A 88 18.28 -36.11 -14.61
N LEU A 89 18.04 -34.84 -14.97
CA LEU A 89 18.74 -34.15 -16.04
C LEU A 89 20.08 -33.57 -15.55
N SER A 90 20.05 -32.92 -14.39
CA SER A 90 21.18 -32.25 -13.78
C SER A 90 21.35 -32.47 -12.29
N PRO A 91 22.31 -33.33 -11.85
CA PRO A 91 22.53 -33.61 -10.43
C PRO A 91 22.80 -32.37 -9.58
N LEU A 92 23.30 -31.29 -10.18
CA LEU A 92 23.61 -30.03 -9.53
C LEU A 92 22.55 -28.95 -9.73
N ALA A 93 21.43 -29.23 -10.42
CA ALA A 93 20.36 -28.27 -10.68
C ALA A 93 19.97 -27.50 -9.41
N TYR A 94 20.13 -26.17 -9.45
CA TYR A 94 19.74 -25.22 -8.41
C TYR A 94 20.21 -25.63 -7.00
N LYS A 95 21.40 -26.25 -6.90
CA LYS A 95 21.85 -26.89 -5.66
C LYS A 95 21.93 -25.93 -4.47
N ASP A 96 22.45 -24.71 -4.68
CA ASP A 96 22.52 -23.68 -3.64
C ASP A 96 21.12 -23.25 -3.18
N LEU A 97 20.24 -22.86 -4.13
CA LEU A 97 18.84 -22.52 -3.83
C LEU A 97 18.09 -23.66 -3.11
N GLN A 98 18.33 -24.91 -3.50
CA GLN A 98 17.74 -26.06 -2.82
C GLN A 98 18.23 -26.19 -1.38
N ASN A 99 19.55 -26.04 -1.15
CA ASN A 99 20.11 -26.13 0.20
C ASN A 99 19.52 -25.02 1.08
N GLU A 100 19.37 -23.81 0.54
CA GLU A 100 18.74 -22.69 1.24
C GLU A 100 17.27 -22.97 1.58
N LYS A 101 16.47 -23.46 0.62
CA LYS A 101 15.06 -23.85 0.83
C LYS A 101 14.92 -24.99 1.85
N LYS A 102 15.80 -26.00 1.80
CA LYS A 102 15.82 -27.10 2.77
C LYS A 102 16.16 -26.63 4.17
N HIS A 103 17.13 -25.71 4.29
CA HIS A 103 17.50 -25.12 5.57
C HIS A 103 16.31 -24.37 6.18
N ARG A 104 15.59 -23.55 5.40
CA ARG A 104 14.37 -22.86 5.88
C ARG A 104 13.27 -23.86 6.23
N LEU A 105 13.04 -24.90 5.42
CA LEU A 105 12.03 -25.92 5.68
C LEU A 105 12.22 -26.58 7.05
N THR A 106 13.43 -27.03 7.37
CA THR A 106 13.75 -27.65 8.67
C THR A 106 13.46 -26.71 9.83
N GLN A 107 13.79 -25.43 9.70
CA GLN A 107 13.52 -24.43 10.73
C GLN A 107 12.02 -24.17 10.92
N ILE A 108 11.27 -24.02 9.82
CA ILE A 108 9.81 -23.82 9.84
C ILE A 108 9.11 -25.01 10.52
N GLU A 109 9.51 -26.24 10.18
CA GLU A 109 8.97 -27.44 10.81
C GLU A 109 9.18 -27.46 12.32
N GLU A 110 10.34 -26.97 12.78
CA GLU A 110 10.64 -26.90 14.19
C GLU A 110 9.84 -25.82 14.92
N TYR A 111 9.68 -24.63 14.32
CA TYR A 111 8.79 -23.59 14.87
C TYR A 111 7.35 -24.06 15.00
N ILE A 112 6.81 -24.79 14.01
CA ILE A 112 5.46 -25.36 14.10
C ILE A 112 5.32 -26.26 15.34
N LYS A 113 6.29 -27.16 15.57
CA LYS A 113 6.30 -28.04 16.76
C LYS A 113 6.34 -27.23 18.06
N LEU A 114 7.18 -26.20 18.14
CA LEU A 114 7.31 -25.37 19.34
C LEU A 114 6.00 -24.62 19.66
N VAL A 115 5.32 -24.06 18.65
CA VAL A 115 4.02 -23.40 18.84
C VAL A 115 2.96 -24.40 19.33
N GLU A 116 2.93 -25.62 18.77
CA GLU A 116 2.03 -26.69 19.22
C GLU A 116 2.31 -27.13 20.66
N ILE A 117 3.58 -27.29 21.03
CA ILE A 117 4.01 -27.66 22.39
C ILE A 117 3.53 -26.64 23.42
N ILE A 118 3.69 -25.33 23.12
CA ILE A 118 3.20 -24.27 24.01
C ILE A 118 1.70 -24.41 24.24
N LYS A 119 0.91 -24.54 23.16
CA LYS A 119 -0.56 -24.63 23.24
C LYS A 119 -1.05 -25.88 23.97
N GLN A 120 -0.32 -26.99 23.88
CA GLN A 120 -0.74 -28.28 24.43
C GLN A 120 -0.26 -28.52 25.87
N LYS A 121 0.93 -28.05 26.22
CA LYS A 121 1.61 -28.45 27.48
C LYS A 121 1.97 -27.29 28.41
N TYR A 122 2.14 -26.08 27.88
CA TYR A 122 2.68 -24.95 28.64
C TYR A 122 1.73 -23.73 28.70
N ASP A 123 0.43 -23.95 28.48
CA ASP A 123 -0.65 -22.99 28.77
C ASP A 123 -1.26 -23.23 30.16
N ASN A 124 -0.40 -23.40 31.18
CA ASN A 124 -0.82 -23.77 32.54
C ASN A 124 -1.69 -22.71 33.23
N ASP A 125 -1.49 -21.43 32.89
CA ASP A 125 -2.31 -20.31 33.38
C ASP A 125 -3.59 -20.09 32.54
N GLY A 126 -3.76 -20.85 31.46
CA GLY A 126 -4.89 -20.78 30.54
C GLY A 126 -4.99 -19.45 29.80
N LYS A 127 -3.94 -18.61 29.81
CA LYS A 127 -3.99 -17.28 29.20
C LYS A 127 -3.94 -17.35 27.67
N ILE A 128 -3.20 -18.29 27.09
CA ILE A 128 -3.15 -18.48 25.63
C ILE A 128 -4.49 -19.00 25.14
N GLY A 129 -5.09 -20.00 25.79
CA GLY A 129 -6.45 -20.44 25.52
C GLY A 129 -7.50 -19.36 25.82
N GLY A 130 -7.23 -18.47 26.77
CA GLY A 130 -8.05 -17.32 27.14
C GLY A 130 -8.16 -16.25 26.05
N LEU A 131 -7.14 -16.11 25.20
CA LEU A 131 -7.12 -15.17 24.06
C LEU A 131 -8.35 -15.31 23.15
N ASN A 132 -8.86 -16.54 22.95
CA ASN A 132 -10.00 -16.78 22.08
C ASN A 132 -11.36 -16.78 22.80
N LYS A 133 -11.36 -16.77 24.15
CA LYS A 133 -12.58 -16.95 24.97
C LYS A 133 -13.04 -15.68 25.66
N LYS A 134 -12.12 -14.78 26.00
CA LYS A 134 -12.39 -13.55 26.77
C LYS A 134 -12.69 -12.39 25.82
N PHE A 135 -13.65 -11.53 26.20
CA PHE A 135 -13.97 -10.29 25.47
C PHE A 135 -12.76 -9.34 25.40
N ALA A 136 -12.05 -9.20 26.52
CA ALA A 136 -10.85 -8.40 26.62
C ALA A 136 -9.74 -9.30 27.19
N PRO A 137 -9.02 -10.06 26.35
CA PRO A 137 -8.07 -11.06 26.81
C PRO A 137 -6.83 -10.43 27.45
N GLU A 138 -6.22 -11.17 28.39
CA GLU A 138 -4.98 -10.76 29.06
C GLU A 138 -3.76 -11.18 28.24
N LEU A 139 -2.64 -10.46 28.41
CA LEU A 139 -1.37 -10.87 27.85
C LEU A 139 -0.88 -12.17 28.53
N PRO A 140 -0.39 -13.17 27.77
CA PRO A 140 0.24 -14.37 28.32
C PRO A 140 1.41 -14.03 29.24
N SER A 141 1.64 -14.83 30.28
CA SER A 141 2.67 -14.58 31.29
C SER A 141 4.08 -14.50 30.68
N GLY A 142 4.40 -15.34 29.70
CA GLY A 142 5.66 -15.25 28.96
C GLY A 142 5.84 -13.91 28.25
N VAL A 143 4.78 -13.33 27.67
CA VAL A 143 4.83 -12.01 27.01
C VAL A 143 5.12 -10.92 28.04
N CYS A 144 4.44 -10.95 29.19
CA CYS A 144 4.70 -9.99 30.27
C CYS A 144 6.16 -10.02 30.72
N LYS A 145 6.75 -11.20 30.89
CA LYS A 145 8.18 -11.34 31.25
C LYS A 145 9.11 -10.79 30.16
N VAL A 146 8.81 -11.02 28.89
CA VAL A 146 9.60 -10.46 27.78
C VAL A 146 9.53 -8.93 27.77
N ILE A 147 8.35 -8.35 27.98
CA ILE A 147 8.16 -6.90 28.10
C ILE A 147 8.92 -6.35 29.31
N GLU A 148 8.83 -7.00 30.47
CA GLU A 148 9.53 -6.59 31.69
C GLU A 148 11.06 -6.59 31.54
N ASN A 149 11.59 -7.52 30.73
CA ASN A 149 13.02 -7.62 30.45
C ASN A 149 13.49 -6.70 29.31
N SER A 150 12.57 -6.04 28.60
CA SER A 150 12.89 -5.16 27.48
C SER A 150 13.57 -3.87 27.94
N LYS A 151 14.57 -3.42 27.19
CA LYS A 151 15.22 -2.11 27.34
C LYS A 151 14.85 -1.13 26.25
N ASN A 152 14.07 -1.56 25.25
CA ASN A 152 13.73 -0.75 24.09
C ASN A 152 12.21 -0.55 23.89
N ALA A 153 11.34 -1.22 24.63
CA ALA A 153 9.90 -0.96 24.57
C ALA A 153 9.24 -0.93 25.94
N PHE A 154 8.34 0.03 26.13
CA PHE A 154 7.74 0.30 27.44
C PHE A 154 6.29 0.74 27.29
N ALA A 155 5.46 0.39 28.29
CA ALA A 155 4.11 0.90 28.37
C ALA A 155 4.06 2.23 29.13
N VAL A 156 3.18 3.12 28.68
CA VAL A 156 2.78 4.33 29.40
C VAL A 156 1.30 4.22 29.76
N ARG A 157 0.93 4.69 30.95
CA ARG A 157 -0.46 4.75 31.43
C ARG A 157 -0.83 6.19 31.77
N LEU A 158 -1.77 6.73 31.01
CA LEU A 158 -2.21 8.13 31.13
C LEU A 158 -3.49 8.21 31.98
N SER A 159 -3.95 9.44 32.23
CA SER A 159 -5.14 9.76 32.99
C SER A 159 -6.13 10.57 32.15
N PRO A 160 -6.85 9.93 31.20
CA PRO A 160 -8.03 10.55 30.59
C PRO A 160 -9.12 10.80 31.63
N ASP A 161 -10.02 11.74 31.34
CA ASP A 161 -11.08 12.10 32.29
C ASP A 161 -12.12 10.98 32.47
N ASP A 162 -12.53 10.30 31.39
CA ASP A 162 -13.31 9.05 31.44
C ASP A 162 -12.40 7.85 31.17
N PRO A 163 -11.78 7.25 32.21
CA PRO A 163 -10.82 6.18 32.00
C PRO A 163 -11.48 4.82 31.78
N ASP A 164 -10.81 3.99 31.01
CA ASP A 164 -11.11 2.57 30.85
C ASP A 164 -10.31 1.70 31.84
N SER A 165 -10.98 0.90 32.66
CA SER A 165 -10.32 0.00 33.61
C SER A 165 -9.73 -1.26 32.97
N PHE A 166 -10.02 -1.56 31.70
CA PHE A 166 -9.50 -2.72 30.97
C PHE A 166 -8.10 -2.49 30.37
N THR A 167 -7.20 -1.90 31.15
CA THR A 167 -5.78 -1.81 30.78
C THR A 167 -5.08 -3.17 30.79
N ARG A 168 -4.04 -3.38 29.97
CA ARG A 168 -3.39 -4.67 29.73
C ARG A 168 -1.90 -4.71 29.99
N PHE A 169 -1.24 -3.57 30.14
CA PHE A 169 0.17 -3.53 30.52
C PHE A 169 0.33 -3.29 32.02
N ASP A 170 0.48 -4.34 32.81
CA ASP A 170 0.39 -4.25 34.29
C ASP A 170 1.49 -3.39 34.93
N LYS A 171 2.69 -3.32 34.31
CA LYS A 171 3.87 -2.59 34.81
C LYS A 171 4.31 -1.50 33.83
N PRO A 172 3.55 -0.38 33.72
CA PRO A 172 3.96 0.73 32.87
C PRO A 172 5.18 1.46 33.46
N LEU A 173 6.07 1.94 32.60
CA LEU A 173 7.23 2.76 32.98
C LEU A 173 6.78 4.14 33.46
N PHE A 174 5.79 4.72 32.77
CA PHE A 174 5.18 5.99 33.14
C PHE A 174 3.73 5.75 33.56
N SER A 175 3.33 6.24 34.73
CA SER A 175 1.94 6.13 35.16
C SER A 175 1.49 7.30 36.02
N LEU A 176 0.26 7.75 35.78
CA LEU A 176 -0.42 8.76 36.60
C LEU A 176 -1.58 8.18 37.39
N LYS A 177 -2.01 8.87 38.46
CA LYS A 177 -3.24 8.63 39.20
C LYS A 177 -4.43 8.88 38.28
N ARG A 178 -5.40 7.97 38.29
CA ARG A 178 -6.55 7.97 37.37
C ARG A 178 -7.86 8.11 38.12
N ASN A 179 -8.86 8.67 37.44
CA ASN A 179 -10.24 8.64 37.89
C ASN A 179 -10.71 7.17 38.03
N GLN A 180 -11.74 6.94 38.85
CA GLN A 180 -12.35 5.61 38.94
C GLN A 180 -13.25 5.36 37.73
N SER A 181 -13.03 4.27 37.01
CA SER A 181 -13.73 4.00 35.75
C SER A 181 -15.23 3.77 35.95
N LYS A 182 -16.02 4.06 34.92
CA LYS A 182 -17.45 3.71 34.88
C LYS A 182 -17.69 2.21 35.00
N TYR A 183 -16.76 1.37 34.55
CA TYR A 183 -16.87 -0.09 34.61
C TYR A 183 -16.65 -0.66 36.03
N GLU A 184 -16.09 0.15 36.93
CA GLU A 184 -15.84 -0.22 38.33
C GLU A 184 -17.01 0.20 39.25
N ARG A 185 -18.02 0.89 38.71
CA ARG A 185 -19.09 1.52 39.47
C ARG A 185 -20.46 0.95 39.10
N HIS A 186 -21.25 0.62 40.13
CA HIS A 186 -22.62 0.09 39.94
C HIS A 186 -23.64 1.14 39.45
N LEU A 187 -23.37 2.44 39.62
CA LEU A 187 -24.34 3.53 39.37
C LEU A 187 -24.22 4.17 37.97
N GLY A 188 -23.31 3.69 37.12
CA GLY A 188 -22.98 4.32 35.84
C GLY A 188 -22.14 5.60 35.98
N GLY A 189 -21.33 5.89 34.96
CA GLY A 189 -20.41 7.05 34.92
C GLY A 189 -19.14 6.89 35.76
N PHE A 190 -18.06 7.60 35.41
CA PHE A 190 -16.78 7.59 36.13
C PHE A 190 -16.80 8.54 37.35
N LYS A 191 -15.87 8.35 38.30
CA LYS A 191 -15.71 9.24 39.47
C LYS A 191 -14.34 9.93 39.43
N ARG A 192 -14.36 11.26 39.42
CA ARG A 192 -13.14 12.09 39.42
C ARG A 192 -12.39 11.98 40.76
N ILE A 193 -11.08 11.87 40.69
CA ILE A 193 -10.18 12.07 41.84
C ILE A 193 -9.88 13.56 42.03
N THR A 194 -9.39 13.93 43.22
CA THR A 194 -9.14 15.32 43.65
C THR A 194 -7.67 15.66 43.81
N GLU A 195 -6.78 14.87 43.20
CA GLU A 195 -5.32 15.00 43.30
C GLU A 195 -4.66 14.47 42.03
N GLY A 196 -3.37 14.75 41.86
CA GLY A 196 -2.57 14.32 40.70
C GLY A 196 -2.59 15.30 39.53
N PHE A 197 -1.71 15.07 38.57
CA PHE A 197 -1.50 15.96 37.42
C PHE A 197 -2.80 16.17 36.62
N GLY A 198 -3.49 15.08 36.29
CA GLY A 198 -4.73 15.15 35.50
C GLY A 198 -5.83 15.97 36.18
N HIS A 199 -5.92 15.91 37.50
CA HIS A 199 -6.84 16.75 38.28
C HIS A 199 -6.42 18.22 38.25
N GLN A 200 -5.16 18.53 38.57
CA GLN A 200 -4.66 19.90 38.65
C GLN A 200 -4.75 20.62 37.30
N PHE A 201 -4.33 19.96 36.22
CA PHE A 201 -4.40 20.50 34.88
C PHE A 201 -5.84 20.87 34.51
N ARG A 202 -6.80 19.98 34.78
CA ARG A 202 -8.21 20.21 34.49
C ARG A 202 -8.77 21.38 35.30
N THR A 203 -8.57 21.37 36.61
CA THR A 203 -9.13 22.40 37.51
C THR A 203 -8.57 23.79 37.17
N GLN A 204 -7.25 23.91 36.98
CA GLN A 204 -6.62 25.18 36.63
C GLN A 204 -7.03 25.66 35.24
N SER A 205 -7.16 24.75 34.26
CA SER A 205 -7.63 25.10 32.91
C SER A 205 -9.05 25.65 32.93
N LEU A 206 -9.95 25.04 33.72
CA LEU A 206 -11.31 25.53 33.90
C LEU A 206 -11.33 26.93 34.51
N GLU A 207 -10.50 27.23 35.51
CA GLU A 207 -10.39 28.57 36.10
C GLU A 207 -9.84 29.60 35.09
N LYS A 208 -8.86 29.21 34.28
CA LYS A 208 -8.33 30.07 33.20
C LYS A 208 -9.40 30.41 32.18
N ILE A 209 -10.16 29.41 31.71
CA ILE A 209 -11.28 29.62 30.77
C ILE A 209 -12.37 30.48 31.39
N LYS A 210 -12.71 30.28 32.68
CA LYS A 210 -13.68 31.15 33.36
C LYS A 210 -13.24 32.62 33.37
N THR A 211 -11.94 32.87 33.53
CA THR A 211 -11.39 34.22 33.60
C THR A 211 -11.26 34.88 32.22
N ASN A 212 -10.78 34.14 31.23
CA ASN A 212 -10.36 34.68 29.93
C ASN A 212 -11.25 34.25 28.75
N ASN A 213 -12.27 33.42 28.99
CA ASN A 213 -13.12 32.77 27.98
C ASN A 213 -12.36 31.95 26.90
N LYS A 214 -11.06 31.70 27.12
CA LYS A 214 -10.18 30.89 26.27
C LYS A 214 -9.11 30.23 27.14
N LEU A 215 -8.62 29.06 26.72
CA LEU A 215 -7.48 28.35 27.28
C LEU A 215 -6.21 28.59 26.44
N VAL A 216 -6.36 28.57 25.12
CA VAL A 216 -5.27 28.68 24.16
C VAL A 216 -5.43 29.96 23.35
N ASN A 217 -4.36 30.74 23.26
CA ASN A 217 -4.25 31.83 22.31
C ASN A 217 -3.43 31.34 21.11
N THR A 218 -4.11 30.82 20.08
CA THR A 218 -3.45 30.44 18.83
C THR A 218 -3.15 31.70 18.05
N LYS A 219 -1.86 32.01 17.90
CA LYS A 219 -1.40 33.08 17.00
C LYS A 219 -0.94 32.46 15.69
N THR A 220 -1.38 33.01 14.57
CA THR A 220 -0.86 32.67 13.26
C THR A 220 0.63 33.04 13.17
N PRO A 221 1.43 32.38 12.32
CA PRO A 221 2.83 32.77 12.08
C PRO A 221 2.97 34.25 11.72
N GLN A 222 1.96 34.79 11.03
CA GLN A 222 1.86 36.20 10.68
C GLN A 222 1.68 37.09 11.91
N GLU A 223 0.72 36.77 12.79
CA GLU A 223 0.50 37.49 14.06
C GLU A 223 1.75 37.45 14.96
N GLN A 224 2.44 36.31 15.02
CA GLN A 224 3.70 36.16 15.76
C GLN A 224 4.81 37.05 15.19
N LEU A 225 4.91 37.16 13.86
CA LEU A 225 5.87 38.04 13.20
C LEU A 225 5.55 39.51 13.49
N VAL A 226 4.27 39.91 13.43
CA VAL A 226 3.84 41.28 13.71
C VAL A 226 4.22 41.68 15.14
N GLU A 227 3.91 40.85 16.13
CA GLU A 227 4.29 41.11 17.52
C GLU A 227 5.81 41.17 17.74
N LYS A 228 6.55 40.25 17.10
CA LYS A 228 8.01 40.24 17.16
C LYS A 228 8.59 41.56 16.63
N VAL A 229 8.16 42.00 15.46
CA VAL A 229 8.60 43.27 14.87
C VAL A 229 8.20 44.44 15.77
N LEU A 230 6.97 44.45 16.28
CA LEU A 230 6.47 45.50 17.17
C LEU A 230 7.33 45.61 18.44
N SER A 231 7.73 44.48 19.04
CA SER A 231 8.60 44.45 20.23
C SER A 231 10.03 44.95 20.00
N GLN A 232 10.49 44.98 18.74
CA GLN A 232 11.82 45.44 18.33
C GLN A 232 11.88 46.93 17.99
N VAL A 233 10.73 47.63 18.01
CA VAL A 233 10.66 49.08 17.78
C VAL A 233 10.77 49.80 19.12
N GLU A 234 11.90 50.48 19.33
CA GLU A 234 12.09 51.37 20.49
C GLU A 234 11.08 52.52 20.45
N ASP A 235 10.44 52.80 21.59
CA ASP A 235 9.42 53.85 21.74
C ASP A 235 8.26 53.72 20.73
N ALA A 236 7.73 52.49 20.61
CA ALA A 236 6.64 52.14 19.69
C ALA A 236 5.40 53.05 19.82
N GLU A 237 5.13 53.63 21.00
CA GLU A 237 4.01 54.56 21.22
C GLU A 237 4.18 55.89 20.48
N ASN A 238 5.42 56.34 20.24
CA ASN A 238 5.73 57.60 19.55
C ASN A 238 6.29 57.39 18.13
N PHE A 239 6.42 56.14 17.67
CA PHE A 239 6.99 55.81 16.38
C PHE A 239 6.01 56.09 15.23
N LYS A 240 6.05 57.32 14.68
CA LYS A 240 5.18 57.75 13.57
C LYS A 240 5.74 57.33 12.21
N VAL A 241 4.94 56.57 11.45
CA VAL A 241 5.26 56.10 10.09
C VAL A 241 4.64 57.02 9.03
N GLN A 242 3.41 57.49 9.24
CA GLN A 242 2.69 58.34 8.29
C GLN A 242 3.50 59.59 7.94
N GLY A 243 3.77 59.78 6.65
CA GLY A 243 4.55 60.91 6.13
C GLY A 243 6.04 60.93 6.55
N ASN A 244 6.56 59.85 7.14
CA ASN A 244 7.96 59.75 7.58
C ASN A 244 8.67 58.56 6.91
N GLU A 245 9.32 58.84 5.79
CA GLU A 245 9.99 57.84 4.95
C GLU A 245 11.18 57.17 5.66
N GLU A 246 11.87 57.85 6.58
CA GLU A 246 12.97 57.27 7.35
C GLU A 246 12.46 56.18 8.31
N ASN A 247 11.38 56.47 9.03
CA ASN A 247 10.76 55.51 9.95
C ASN A 247 10.13 54.34 9.19
N PHE A 248 9.50 54.58 8.04
CA PHE A 248 9.02 53.52 7.16
C PHE A 248 10.14 52.56 6.73
N ASN A 249 11.27 53.10 6.25
CA ASN A 249 12.39 52.26 5.81
C ASN A 249 13.01 51.45 6.96
N LYS A 250 13.06 52.01 8.18
CA LYS A 250 13.49 51.27 9.38
C LYS A 250 12.52 50.14 9.75
N LEU A 251 11.21 50.36 9.60
CA LEU A 251 10.19 49.35 9.85
C LEU A 251 10.24 48.24 8.81
N LYS A 252 10.32 48.62 7.53
CA LYS A 252 10.44 47.71 6.38
C LYS A 252 11.61 46.76 6.53
N LYS A 253 12.79 47.28 6.87
CA LYS A 253 13.98 46.45 7.08
C LYS A 253 13.77 45.38 8.16
N ARG A 254 13.14 45.73 9.29
CA ARG A 254 12.87 44.77 10.38
C ARG A 254 11.86 43.70 9.96
N VAL A 255 10.82 44.08 9.20
CA VAL A 255 9.86 43.14 8.65
C VAL A 255 10.54 42.16 7.68
N GLU A 256 11.37 42.67 6.75
CA GLU A 256 12.12 41.84 5.80
C GLU A 256 13.08 40.87 6.53
N GLU A 257 13.83 41.33 7.52
CA GLU A 257 14.70 40.47 8.35
C GLU A 257 13.90 39.36 9.06
N ALA A 258 12.75 39.70 9.65
CA ALA A 258 11.89 38.72 10.31
C ALA A 258 11.28 37.69 9.34
N LEU A 259 10.93 38.09 8.12
CA LEU A 259 10.42 37.20 7.07
C LEU A 259 11.51 36.24 6.56
N ILE A 260 12.74 36.72 6.38
CA ILE A 260 13.89 35.90 5.98
C ILE A 260 14.18 34.83 7.05
N GLU A 261 14.10 35.18 8.33
CA GLU A 261 14.28 34.21 9.44
C GLU A 261 13.22 33.09 9.40
N LEU A 262 11.99 33.39 8.95
CA LEU A 262 10.94 32.40 8.71
C LEU A 262 11.13 31.61 7.40
N LYS A 263 12.23 31.84 6.66
CA LYS A 263 12.50 31.28 5.34
C LYS A 263 11.43 31.62 4.28
N ILE A 264 10.73 32.74 4.46
CA ILE A 264 9.80 33.26 3.46
C ILE A 264 10.60 33.92 2.35
N ASP A 265 10.36 33.51 1.11
CA ASP A 265 11.01 34.09 -0.06
C ASP A 265 10.44 35.48 -0.37
N ILE A 266 11.14 36.52 0.10
CA ILE A 266 10.80 37.93 -0.15
C ILE A 266 11.21 38.40 -1.56
N THR A 267 11.88 37.56 -2.37
CA THR A 267 12.34 37.91 -3.73
C THR A 267 11.30 37.64 -4.82
N VAL A 268 10.32 36.77 -4.52
CA VAL A 268 9.30 36.32 -5.48
C VAL A 268 8.18 37.35 -5.69
N ASN A 269 7.95 38.27 -4.73
CA ASN A 269 6.72 39.07 -4.66
C ASN A 269 6.93 40.57 -4.74
N ALA A 270 7.53 41.01 -5.84
CA ALA A 270 7.21 42.32 -6.36
C ALA A 270 5.78 42.29 -6.93
N LYS A 271 4.76 42.61 -6.11
CA LYS A 271 3.38 42.83 -6.59
C LYS A 271 3.45 43.67 -7.88
N LYS A 272 2.85 43.23 -8.98
CA LYS A 272 2.89 44.01 -10.21
C LYS A 272 1.83 45.10 -10.15
N ALA A 273 2.21 46.34 -10.43
CA ALA A 273 1.23 47.40 -10.66
C ALA A 273 0.35 47.04 -11.88
N SER A 274 -0.79 47.70 -12.05
CA SER A 274 -1.73 47.45 -13.16
C SER A 274 -1.12 47.62 -14.57
N ASN A 275 0.10 48.18 -14.66
CA ASN A 275 0.92 48.32 -15.86
C ASN A 275 1.94 47.16 -16.08
N GLY A 276 2.03 46.18 -15.18
CA GLY A 276 2.93 45.03 -15.26
C GLY A 276 4.34 45.24 -14.68
N GLU A 277 4.67 46.42 -14.14
CA GLU A 277 5.97 46.70 -13.49
C GLU A 277 6.00 46.21 -12.03
N VAL A 278 7.19 45.81 -11.58
CA VAL A 278 7.51 45.45 -10.19
C VAL A 278 7.17 46.63 -9.27
N ALA A 279 6.16 46.49 -8.39
CA ALA A 279 5.81 47.53 -7.45
C ALA A 279 6.96 47.76 -6.48
N LYS A 280 7.43 49.00 -6.43
CA LYS A 280 8.39 49.44 -5.42
C LYS A 280 7.62 49.63 -4.13
N ILE A 281 7.71 48.67 -3.21
CA ILE A 281 7.10 48.75 -1.87
C ILE A 281 7.81 49.88 -1.09
N ASN A 282 7.30 51.09 -1.21
CA ASN A 282 7.74 52.32 -0.54
C ASN A 282 6.58 52.88 0.32
N LEU A 283 6.84 53.97 1.05
CA LEU A 283 5.83 54.60 1.91
C LEU A 283 4.56 54.92 1.12
N GLU A 284 4.68 55.58 -0.04
CA GLU A 284 3.53 55.96 -0.89
C GLU A 284 2.66 54.77 -1.31
N PHE A 285 3.29 53.63 -1.63
CA PHE A 285 2.58 52.40 -1.99
C PHE A 285 1.78 51.84 -0.81
N VAL A 286 2.41 51.69 0.37
CA VAL A 286 1.74 51.14 1.55
C VAL A 286 0.70 52.11 2.10
N ASP A 287 0.94 53.43 2.05
CA ASP A 287 -0.04 54.48 2.39
C ASP A 287 -1.29 54.36 1.52
N SER A 288 -1.14 54.05 0.23
CA SER A 288 -2.27 53.88 -0.68
C SER A 288 -3.10 52.62 -0.39
N VAL A 289 -2.48 51.58 0.17
CA VAL A 289 -3.13 50.31 0.53
C VAL A 289 -3.78 50.40 1.91
N LEU A 290 -3.06 50.91 2.90
CA LEU A 290 -3.50 51.03 4.29
C LEU A 290 -4.49 52.18 4.49
N MET A 291 -4.38 53.25 3.70
CA MET A 291 -5.13 54.50 3.86
C MET A 291 -5.13 55.00 5.32
N PRO A 292 -3.94 55.26 5.89
CA PRO A 292 -3.78 55.54 7.31
C PRO A 292 -4.42 56.87 7.72
N ASN A 293 -4.98 56.90 8.93
CA ASN A 293 -5.49 58.11 9.58
C ASN A 293 -4.71 58.38 10.89
N GLU A 294 -5.08 59.45 11.61
CA GLU A 294 -4.39 59.84 12.85
C GLU A 294 -4.49 58.79 13.98
N GLU A 295 -5.43 57.84 13.89
CA GLU A 295 -5.63 56.74 14.84
C GLU A 295 -4.96 55.42 14.42
N THR A 296 -4.39 55.35 13.20
CA THR A 296 -3.75 54.14 12.67
C THR A 296 -2.54 53.75 13.52
N LYS A 297 -2.60 52.53 14.08
CA LYS A 297 -1.56 52.00 14.97
C LYS A 297 -0.37 51.46 14.20
N LEU A 298 0.80 51.42 14.86
CA LEU A 298 2.01 50.83 14.31
C LEU A 298 1.82 49.35 13.91
N GLU A 299 1.00 48.60 14.64
CA GLU A 299 0.62 47.23 14.29
C GLU A 299 -0.02 47.12 12.91
N GLU A 300 -0.92 48.05 12.56
CA GLU A 300 -1.60 48.09 11.26
C GLU A 300 -0.62 48.41 10.12
N TRP A 301 0.40 49.22 10.39
CA TRP A 301 1.51 49.47 9.46
C TRP A 301 2.36 48.23 9.21
N ILE A 302 2.70 47.48 10.27
CA ILE A 302 3.47 46.25 10.17
C ILE A 302 2.65 45.21 9.38
N GLN A 303 1.39 45.01 9.74
CA GLN A 303 0.48 44.08 9.09
C GLN A 303 0.34 44.37 7.60
N SER A 304 0.05 45.63 7.24
CA SER A 304 -0.07 46.05 5.83
C SER A 304 1.23 45.86 5.05
N LEU A 305 2.38 46.10 5.68
CA LEU A 305 3.68 45.90 5.06
C LEU A 305 3.98 44.42 4.82
N VAL A 306 3.65 43.55 5.78
CA VAL A 306 3.75 42.08 5.64
C VAL A 306 2.86 41.60 4.49
N ASP A 307 1.61 42.07 4.42
CA ASP A 307 0.66 41.73 3.36
C ASP A 307 1.09 42.28 1.99
N CYS A 308 1.89 43.34 1.95
CA CYS A 308 2.45 43.89 0.71
C CYS A 308 3.68 43.12 0.21
N ILE A 309 4.45 42.50 1.11
CA ILE A 309 5.70 41.78 0.80
C ILE A 309 5.42 40.29 0.50
N THR A 310 4.38 39.71 1.09
CA THR A 310 4.12 38.26 1.05
C THR A 310 2.84 37.92 0.30
N GLU A 311 2.73 36.68 -0.19
CA GLU A 311 1.51 36.11 -0.77
C GLU A 311 0.92 35.06 0.17
N PRO A 312 -0.42 34.85 0.21
CA PRO A 312 -1.08 33.92 1.13
C PRO A 312 -0.50 32.49 1.10
N GLU A 313 -0.17 31.97 -0.09
CA GLU A 313 0.34 30.60 -0.25
C GLU A 313 1.72 30.39 0.38
N GLN A 314 2.49 31.47 0.61
CA GLN A 314 3.79 31.38 1.28
C GLN A 314 3.63 31.10 2.78
N TRP A 315 2.52 31.54 3.38
CA TRP A 315 2.19 31.28 4.78
C TRP A 315 1.66 29.86 4.98
N ASP A 316 0.89 29.35 4.02
CA ASP A 316 0.36 27.98 4.02
C ASP A 316 1.46 26.91 3.83
N ASN A 317 2.54 27.26 3.11
CA ASN A 317 3.66 26.38 2.81
C ASN A 317 4.82 26.50 3.81
N LEU A 318 4.71 27.33 4.84
CA LEU A 318 5.69 27.31 5.90
C LEU A 318 5.75 25.89 6.48
N GLU A 319 6.95 25.35 6.61
CA GLU A 319 7.23 24.35 7.64
C GLU A 319 7.07 25.01 9.02
N THR A 320 5.92 25.64 9.29
CA THR A 320 5.39 25.60 10.63
C THR A 320 5.24 24.12 10.88
N LYS A 321 6.22 23.54 11.56
CA LYS A 321 5.96 22.50 12.54
C LYS A 321 4.74 23.04 13.28
N ALA A 322 3.52 22.73 12.82
CA ALA A 322 2.31 23.11 13.49
C ALA A 322 2.53 22.50 14.85
N ASN A 323 2.88 23.35 15.83
CA ASN A 323 3.33 22.87 17.12
C ASN A 323 2.21 21.93 17.54
N THR A 324 2.54 20.66 17.78
CA THR A 324 1.53 19.61 17.78
C THR A 324 0.41 19.96 18.77
N PHE A 325 0.71 20.70 19.83
CA PHE A 325 -0.26 21.23 20.80
C PHE A 325 -1.27 22.24 20.23
N PHE A 326 -0.98 22.93 19.14
CA PHE A 326 -1.81 23.98 18.53
C PHE A 326 -2.53 23.54 17.24
N GLU A 327 -2.45 22.26 16.84
CA GLU A 327 -3.15 21.74 15.64
C GLU A 327 -4.69 21.90 15.72
N LYS A 328 -5.24 21.96 16.93
CA LYS A 328 -6.67 22.08 17.18
C LYS A 328 -6.97 23.44 17.81
N THR A 329 -7.79 24.23 17.13
CA THR A 329 -8.24 25.54 17.61
C THR A 329 -9.09 25.41 18.88
N ASP A 330 -8.91 26.36 19.80
CA ASP A 330 -9.77 26.51 20.98
C ASP A 330 -11.22 26.78 20.55
N PRO A 331 -12.21 26.01 21.03
CA PRO A 331 -13.61 26.24 20.67
C PRO A 331 -14.10 27.64 21.08
N ASP A 332 -14.87 28.29 20.20
CA ASP A 332 -15.60 29.50 20.59
C ASP A 332 -16.79 29.13 21.49
N TYR A 333 -16.54 29.08 22.80
CA TYR A 333 -17.56 28.74 23.78
C TYR A 333 -18.73 29.71 23.78
N ALA A 334 -18.51 31.00 23.45
CA ALA A 334 -19.58 31.99 23.39
C ALA A 334 -20.50 31.70 22.21
N GLN A 335 -19.94 31.43 21.03
CA GLN A 335 -20.71 31.07 19.85
C GLN A 335 -21.44 29.74 20.03
N ILE A 336 -20.81 28.73 20.66
CA ILE A 336 -21.46 27.43 20.96
C ILE A 336 -22.69 27.61 21.86
N LYS A 337 -22.63 28.53 22.84
CA LYS A 337 -23.77 28.86 23.70
C LYS A 337 -24.92 29.45 22.89
N VAL A 338 -24.62 30.40 22.00
CA VAL A 338 -25.61 31.04 21.13
C VAL A 338 -26.25 30.02 20.18
N ASP A 339 -25.44 29.19 19.53
CA ASP A 339 -25.91 28.21 18.54
C ASP A 339 -26.71 27.06 19.14
N GLY A 340 -26.42 26.69 20.39
CA GLY A 340 -27.04 25.56 21.08
C GLY A 340 -28.44 25.81 21.63
N LYS A 341 -28.99 27.03 21.47
CA LYS A 341 -30.32 27.42 22.00
C LYS A 341 -30.48 27.00 23.47
N GLU A 342 -31.57 26.30 23.83
CA GLU A 342 -31.89 25.88 25.21
C GLU A 342 -30.81 24.99 25.87
N ASN A 343 -29.96 24.31 25.10
CA ASN A 343 -28.88 23.46 25.61
C ASN A 343 -27.48 24.05 25.39
N GLY A 344 -27.39 25.34 25.02
CA GLY A 344 -26.12 26.00 24.68
C GLY A 344 -25.08 25.95 25.80
N GLU A 345 -25.49 26.20 27.04
CA GLU A 345 -24.59 26.22 28.21
C GLU A 345 -23.97 24.83 28.45
N ALA A 346 -24.80 23.79 28.51
CA ALA A 346 -24.36 22.41 28.72
C ALA A 346 -23.45 21.92 27.56
N ARG A 347 -23.73 22.36 26.32
CA ARG A 347 -22.90 22.03 25.16
C ARG A 347 -21.54 22.70 25.23
N ALA A 348 -21.49 23.97 25.61
CA ALA A 348 -20.23 24.70 25.77
C ALA A 348 -19.37 24.10 26.89
N ASP A 349 -19.97 23.73 28.03
CA ASP A 349 -19.24 23.08 29.12
C ASP A 349 -18.69 21.71 28.74
N LEU A 350 -19.44 20.92 27.97
CA LEU A 350 -18.95 19.65 27.44
C LEU A 350 -17.75 19.84 26.49
N GLU A 351 -17.79 20.85 25.62
CA GLU A 351 -16.68 21.14 24.70
C GLU A 351 -15.45 21.68 25.44
N LYS A 352 -15.61 22.48 26.52
CA LYS A 352 -14.48 22.86 27.41
C LYS A 352 -13.79 21.62 27.95
N GLU A 353 -14.55 20.73 28.59
CA GLU A 353 -14.03 19.51 29.20
C GLU A 353 -13.34 18.61 28.16
N ARG A 354 -13.90 18.49 26.95
CA ARG A 354 -13.27 17.75 25.83
C ARG A 354 -11.96 18.38 25.38
N PHE A 355 -11.90 19.70 25.25
CA PHE A 355 -10.70 20.40 24.80
C PHE A 355 -9.58 20.37 25.86
N ILE A 356 -9.94 20.56 27.13
CA ILE A 356 -9.02 20.40 28.26
C ILE A 356 -8.48 18.97 28.32
N GLY A 357 -9.36 17.97 28.22
CA GLY A 357 -8.96 16.56 28.22
C GLY A 357 -7.99 16.24 27.08
N TYR A 358 -8.22 16.79 25.89
CA TYR A 358 -7.33 16.67 24.75
C TYR A 358 -5.94 17.25 25.02
N MET A 359 -5.84 18.49 25.54
CA MET A 359 -4.54 19.10 25.88
C MET A 359 -3.81 18.38 27.01
N SER A 360 -4.57 17.93 28.01
CA SER A 360 -4.04 17.15 29.13
C SER A 360 -3.39 15.86 28.62
N ILE A 361 -4.08 15.08 27.79
CA ILE A 361 -3.54 13.83 27.24
C ILE A 361 -2.29 14.05 26.39
N LYS A 362 -2.24 15.09 25.55
CA LYS A 362 -1.04 15.41 24.76
C LYS A 362 0.17 15.66 25.64
N THR A 363 -0.02 16.44 26.71
CA THR A 363 1.03 16.72 27.69
C THR A 363 1.50 15.44 28.38
N GLN A 364 0.56 14.62 28.86
CA GLN A 364 0.87 13.38 29.56
C GLN A 364 1.62 12.39 28.65
N LEU A 365 1.25 12.30 27.37
CA LEU A 365 1.94 11.46 26.41
C LEU A 365 3.38 11.94 26.16
N LEU A 366 3.59 13.24 25.99
CA LEU A 366 4.92 13.82 25.85
C LEU A 366 5.80 13.53 27.08
N LEU A 367 5.26 13.73 28.29
CA LEU A 367 5.97 13.35 29.54
C LEU A 367 6.30 11.85 29.58
N GLY A 368 5.37 11.00 29.15
CA GLY A 368 5.59 9.55 29.04
C GLY A 368 6.72 9.19 28.08
N GLN A 369 6.80 9.84 26.91
CA GLN A 369 7.86 9.62 25.94
C GLN A 369 9.21 10.18 26.38
N ILE A 370 9.24 11.32 27.07
CA ILE A 370 10.47 11.82 27.71
C ILE A 370 10.98 10.75 28.69
N ASN A 371 10.10 10.18 29.50
CA ASN A 371 10.48 9.13 30.45
C ASN A 371 11.01 7.87 29.74
N ILE A 372 10.35 7.44 28.66
CA ILE A 372 10.80 6.31 27.83
C ILE A 372 12.18 6.56 27.23
N TYR A 373 12.40 7.74 26.67
CA TYR A 373 13.70 8.11 26.10
C TYR A 373 14.78 8.04 27.18
N CYS A 374 14.52 8.59 28.36
CA CYS A 374 15.45 8.54 29.49
C CYS A 374 15.77 7.09 29.90
N LYS A 375 14.76 6.22 29.96
CA LYS A 375 14.92 4.81 30.29
C LYS A 375 15.73 4.05 29.23
N SER A 376 15.35 4.16 27.97
CA SER A 376 16.01 3.42 26.88
C SER A 376 17.46 3.87 26.68
N HIS A 377 17.79 5.13 27.01
CA HIS A 377 19.14 5.71 26.91
C HIS A 377 19.96 5.60 28.19
N GLY A 378 19.46 4.89 29.21
CA GLY A 378 20.19 4.71 30.48
C GLY A 378 20.42 6.01 31.24
N LEU A 379 19.55 7.01 31.03
CA LEU A 379 19.60 8.30 31.71
C LEU A 379 18.83 8.30 33.03
N SER A 380 17.72 7.55 33.12
CA SER A 380 16.95 7.37 34.36
C SER A 380 16.14 6.08 34.35
N ASP A 381 15.95 5.47 35.52
CA ASP A 381 15.07 4.32 35.73
C ASP A 381 13.75 4.69 36.45
N GLN A 382 13.53 5.99 36.72
CA GLN A 382 12.39 6.45 37.52
C GLN A 382 11.08 6.49 36.71
N ASN A 383 9.95 6.43 37.41
CA ASN A 383 8.65 6.72 36.83
C ASN A 383 8.36 8.21 36.96
N PHE A 384 8.49 8.98 35.89
CA PHE A 384 8.28 10.43 35.95
C PHE A 384 6.83 10.80 36.32
N GLY A 385 5.86 9.94 36.03
CA GLY A 385 4.45 10.18 36.36
C GLY A 385 4.22 10.32 37.86
N THR A 386 4.91 9.53 38.69
CA THR A 386 4.77 9.64 40.15
C THR A 386 5.27 10.99 40.66
N PHE A 387 6.36 11.52 40.10
CA PHE A 387 6.86 12.86 40.39
C PHE A 387 5.83 13.93 40.00
N PHE A 388 5.33 13.88 38.76
CA PHE A 388 4.36 14.87 38.27
C PHE A 388 2.98 14.80 38.94
N ASP A 389 2.64 13.69 39.62
CA ASP A 389 1.42 13.57 40.43
C ASP A 389 1.53 14.16 41.84
N THR A 390 2.74 14.44 42.31
CA THR A 390 2.94 14.97 43.66
C THR A 390 2.90 16.49 43.68
N GLU A 391 2.38 17.06 44.77
CA GLU A 391 2.49 18.50 45.01
C GLU A 391 3.89 18.86 45.52
N PRO A 392 4.45 20.03 45.13
CA PRO A 392 3.82 21.08 44.33
C PRO A 392 3.93 20.88 42.80
N HIS A 393 4.54 19.79 42.33
CA HIS A 393 4.87 19.58 40.91
C HIS A 393 3.63 19.49 40.02
N ALA A 394 2.59 18.76 40.44
CA ALA A 394 1.32 18.64 39.72
C ALA A 394 0.70 20.02 39.45
N SER A 395 0.61 20.87 40.47
CA SER A 395 0.07 22.22 40.34
C SER A 395 0.99 23.14 39.54
N LYS A 396 2.30 23.10 39.80
CA LYS A 396 3.24 24.05 39.19
C LYS A 396 3.44 23.82 37.70
N VAL A 397 3.53 22.56 37.28
CA VAL A 397 3.69 22.22 35.87
C VAL A 397 2.41 22.53 35.10
N SER A 398 1.24 22.26 35.68
CA SER A 398 -0.05 22.67 35.11
C SER A 398 -0.12 24.17 34.86
N GLU A 399 0.27 24.98 35.85
CA GLU A 399 0.31 26.46 35.74
C GLU A 399 1.21 26.90 34.57
N LEU A 400 2.44 26.37 34.50
CA LEU A 400 3.40 26.71 33.45
C LEU A 400 2.88 26.37 32.05
N ILE A 401 2.25 25.21 31.87
CA ILE A 401 1.68 24.81 30.59
C ILE A 401 0.49 25.68 30.22
N ILE A 402 -0.43 25.92 31.15
CA ILE A 402 -1.64 26.72 30.90
C ILE A 402 -1.27 28.16 30.54
N ASP A 403 -0.26 28.73 31.19
CA ASP A 403 0.23 30.06 30.85
C ASP A 403 0.88 30.10 29.47
N ALA A 404 1.64 29.07 29.10
CA ALA A 404 2.23 28.94 27.77
C ALA A 404 1.17 28.80 26.68
N LEU A 405 0.18 27.94 26.90
CA LEU A 405 -0.99 27.80 26.02
C LEU A 405 -1.73 29.14 25.85
N GLY A 406 -1.91 29.89 26.94
CA GLY A 406 -2.55 31.21 26.91
C GLY A 406 -1.73 32.29 26.19
N LYS A 407 -0.40 32.13 26.07
CA LYS A 407 0.49 33.03 25.33
C LYS A 407 0.71 32.62 23.87
N GLY A 408 0.47 31.35 23.55
CA GLY A 408 0.86 30.76 22.27
C GLY A 408 2.31 30.27 22.23
N ASP A 409 2.93 30.08 23.40
CA ASP A 409 4.33 29.64 23.52
C ASP A 409 4.46 28.11 23.36
N ALA A 410 5.62 27.64 22.89
CA ALA A 410 5.90 26.21 22.77
C ALA A 410 5.92 25.52 24.15
N ILE A 411 5.23 24.38 24.25
CA ILE A 411 5.05 23.63 25.51
C ILE A 411 6.28 22.76 25.80
N GLU A 412 6.88 22.21 24.76
CA GLU A 412 7.96 21.23 24.85
C GLU A 412 9.19 21.80 25.60
N PRO A 413 9.73 22.99 25.27
CA PRO A 413 10.87 23.56 25.99
C PRO A 413 10.61 23.82 27.48
N ILE A 414 9.36 24.13 27.84
CA ILE A 414 8.97 24.42 29.23
C ILE A 414 9.05 23.14 30.06
N LEU A 415 8.57 22.02 29.51
CA LEU A 415 8.66 20.71 30.16
C LEU A 415 10.11 20.27 30.31
N PHE A 416 10.93 20.41 29.26
CA PHE A 416 12.35 20.07 29.34
C PHE A 416 13.10 20.90 30.37
N LYS A 417 12.83 22.21 30.43
CA LYS A 417 13.41 23.09 31.44
C LYS A 417 13.03 22.64 32.85
N TYR A 418 11.74 22.37 33.10
CA TYR A 418 11.28 21.92 34.41
C TYR A 418 11.90 20.57 34.81
N ILE A 419 12.04 19.64 33.87
CA ILE A 419 12.69 18.34 34.08
C ILE A 419 14.18 18.53 34.44
N ASN A 420 14.90 19.36 33.70
CA ASN A 420 16.31 19.64 33.96
C ASN A 420 16.54 20.34 35.30
N GLU A 421 15.64 21.24 35.71
CA GLU A 421 15.67 21.89 37.03
C GLU A 421 15.43 20.88 38.18
N ASN A 422 14.79 19.74 37.90
CA ASN A 422 14.48 18.69 38.88
C ASN A 422 15.24 17.38 38.60
N GLN A 423 16.39 17.46 37.93
CA GLN A 423 17.15 16.30 37.44
C GLN A 423 17.46 15.25 38.52
N GLU A 424 17.85 15.68 39.73
CA GLU A 424 18.26 14.77 40.82
C GLU A 424 17.07 13.93 41.30
N THR A 425 15.92 14.56 41.50
CA THR A 425 14.68 13.89 41.93
C THR A 425 14.15 12.92 40.86
N LEU A 426 14.33 13.28 39.58
CA LEU A 426 13.97 12.44 38.44
C LEU A 426 15.02 11.36 38.13
N GLY A 427 16.12 11.29 38.89
CA GLY A 427 17.17 10.30 38.72
C GLY A 427 17.92 10.41 37.39
N LEU A 428 17.96 11.61 36.79
CA LEU A 428 18.68 11.86 35.56
C LEU A 428 20.19 11.92 35.83
N SER A 429 20.97 11.14 35.08
CA SER A 429 22.43 11.15 35.17
C SER A 429 23.05 12.44 34.63
N VAL A 430 22.40 13.06 33.64
CA VAL A 430 22.74 14.36 33.05
C VAL A 430 21.46 15.10 32.62
N PRO A 431 21.49 16.45 32.52
CA PRO A 431 20.39 17.20 31.93
C PRO A 431 20.12 16.77 30.48
N LEU A 432 18.87 16.85 30.05
CA LEU A 432 18.47 16.61 28.67
C LEU A 432 19.03 17.73 27.77
N THR A 433 19.98 17.38 26.91
CA THR A 433 20.61 18.27 25.92
C THR A 433 19.64 18.63 24.79
N GLU A 434 20.00 19.62 23.97
CA GLU A 434 19.19 20.00 22.80
C GLU A 434 19.02 18.83 21.81
N GLU A 435 20.03 17.97 21.66
CA GLU A 435 19.96 16.77 20.83
C GLU A 435 18.94 15.76 21.37
N HIS A 436 18.94 15.52 22.68
CA HIS A 436 17.93 14.66 23.33
C HIS A 436 16.53 15.23 23.11
N GLN A 437 16.36 16.53 23.36
CA GLN A 437 15.06 17.22 23.23
C GLN A 437 14.52 17.12 21.80
N LYS A 438 15.38 17.34 20.81
CA LYS A 438 15.02 17.22 19.39
C LYS A 438 14.55 15.81 19.04
N ALA A 439 15.31 14.78 19.42
CA ALA A 439 14.96 13.39 19.16
C ALA A 439 13.62 12.99 19.81
N ILE A 440 13.37 13.46 21.04
CA ILE A 440 12.11 13.23 21.75
C ILE A 440 10.94 13.90 21.02
N ILE A 441 11.08 15.17 20.63
CA ILE A 441 10.02 15.91 19.92
C ILE A 441 9.72 15.22 18.59
N GLU A 442 10.73 14.85 17.81
CA GLU A 442 10.52 14.16 16.53
C GLU A 442 9.76 12.85 16.71
N LYS A 443 10.11 12.04 17.72
CA LYS A 443 9.37 10.82 18.05
C LYS A 443 7.96 11.10 18.55
N PHE A 444 7.75 12.15 19.34
CA PHE A 444 6.43 12.57 19.80
C PHE A 444 5.50 12.93 18.67
N VAL A 445 5.96 13.72 17.72
CA VAL A 445 5.16 14.13 16.57
C VAL A 445 4.74 12.90 15.75
N ILE A 446 5.68 11.99 15.47
CA ILE A 446 5.39 10.77 14.70
C ILE A 446 4.38 9.89 15.42
N ASP A 447 4.66 9.53 16.68
CA ASP A 447 3.80 8.62 17.43
C ASP A 447 2.42 9.23 17.69
N TYR A 448 2.35 10.49 18.12
CA TYR A 448 1.08 11.13 18.40
C TYR A 448 0.20 11.21 17.14
N ASN A 449 0.79 11.48 15.97
CA ASN A 449 0.03 11.49 14.72
C ASN A 449 -0.55 10.11 14.35
N GLU A 450 0.14 9.03 14.70
CA GLU A 450 -0.37 7.66 14.53
C GLU A 450 -1.58 7.39 15.44
N ILE A 451 -1.56 7.87 16.68
CA ILE A 451 -2.59 7.53 17.69
C ILE A 451 -3.61 8.63 17.98
N LYS A 452 -3.55 9.81 17.36
CA LYS A 452 -4.46 10.93 17.67
C LYS A 452 -5.94 10.64 17.42
N SER A 453 -6.25 9.61 16.62
CA SER A 453 -7.60 9.11 16.37
C SER A 453 -8.00 7.91 17.24
N SER A 454 -7.13 7.46 18.16
CA SER A 454 -7.40 6.32 19.02
C SER A 454 -8.69 6.52 19.84
N PRO A 455 -9.54 5.48 19.99
CA PRO A 455 -10.76 5.57 20.79
C PRO A 455 -10.48 5.76 22.28
N HIS A 456 -9.33 5.29 22.75
CA HIS A 456 -8.92 5.30 24.15
C HIS A 456 -7.49 5.81 24.27
N PHE A 457 -7.22 6.64 25.30
CA PHE A 457 -5.88 7.19 25.57
C PHE A 457 -5.36 6.73 26.94
N ASP A 458 -5.89 5.63 27.46
CA ASP A 458 -5.58 5.12 28.80
C ASP A 458 -4.16 4.55 28.90
N GLU A 459 -3.68 3.87 27.85
CA GLU A 459 -2.34 3.32 27.79
C GLU A 459 -1.86 3.16 26.35
N PHE A 460 -0.53 3.18 26.17
CA PHE A 460 0.13 2.89 24.90
C PHE A 460 1.42 2.10 25.15
N PHE A 461 1.73 1.17 24.25
CA PHE A 461 3.02 0.47 24.24
C PHE A 461 3.92 1.11 23.19
N ILE A 462 5.07 1.63 23.58
CA ILE A 462 5.92 2.45 22.71
C ILE A 462 7.28 1.77 22.57
N LEU A 463 7.73 1.67 21.32
CA LEU A 463 9.01 1.09 20.92
C LEU A 463 10.00 2.21 20.54
N ASP A 464 11.18 2.17 21.15
CA ASP A 464 12.37 2.88 20.70
C ASP A 464 13.01 2.10 19.55
N GLN A 465 12.60 2.44 18.33
CA GLN A 465 13.05 1.77 17.12
C GLN A 465 14.55 1.97 16.84
N SER A 466 15.19 2.97 17.46
CA SER A 466 16.62 3.27 17.25
C SER A 466 17.55 2.23 17.87
N LYS A 467 17.02 1.33 18.72
CA LYS A 467 17.79 0.34 19.47
C LYS A 467 17.24 -1.06 19.32
N SER A 468 18.12 -1.99 18.99
CA SER A 468 17.83 -3.42 18.97
C SER A 468 17.94 -4.05 20.37
N ASP A 469 16.88 -4.71 20.82
CA ASP A 469 16.85 -5.52 22.04
C ASP A 469 15.88 -6.71 21.90
N THR A 470 14.91 -6.89 22.79
CA THR A 470 13.97 -8.03 22.75
C THR A 470 12.70 -7.75 21.94
N ILE A 471 12.38 -6.48 21.68
CA ILE A 471 11.17 -6.03 20.98
C ILE A 471 11.56 -5.37 19.64
N TYR A 472 10.78 -5.66 18.61
CA TYR A 472 11.02 -5.30 17.22
C TYR A 472 9.76 -4.75 16.57
N SER A 473 9.90 -3.96 15.52
CA SER A 473 8.82 -3.68 14.57
C SER A 473 9.01 -4.56 13.34
N HIS A 474 8.00 -5.35 13.01
CA HIS A 474 7.96 -6.17 11.81
C HIS A 474 6.54 -6.19 11.23
N LEU A 475 6.38 -5.84 9.95
CA LEU A 475 5.08 -5.78 9.26
C LEU A 475 4.04 -4.91 10.00
N ARG A 476 4.46 -3.73 10.51
CA ARG A 476 3.66 -2.81 11.35
C ARG A 476 3.03 -3.50 12.57
N ARG A 477 3.79 -4.39 13.19
CA ARG A 477 3.46 -5.00 14.48
C ARG A 477 4.64 -4.86 15.43
N ILE A 478 4.38 -4.36 16.63
CA ILE A 478 5.36 -4.37 17.71
C ILE A 478 5.38 -5.80 18.26
N SER A 479 6.49 -6.49 18.04
CA SER A 479 6.63 -7.92 18.17
C SER A 479 7.82 -8.29 19.05
N CYS A 480 7.76 -9.45 19.68
CA CYS A 480 8.94 -10.06 20.30
C CYS A 480 9.38 -11.29 19.49
N HIS A 481 10.62 -11.74 19.73
CA HIS A 481 11.07 -13.01 19.16
C HIS A 481 10.30 -14.17 19.83
N PHE A 482 9.65 -15.05 19.06
CA PHE A 482 8.86 -16.16 19.60
C PHE A 482 9.68 -17.06 20.54
N LEU A 483 10.96 -17.29 20.25
CA LEU A 483 11.84 -18.07 21.11
C LEU A 483 12.07 -17.44 22.50
N ASP A 484 12.12 -16.11 22.60
CA ASP A 484 12.23 -15.43 23.90
C ASP A 484 10.94 -15.65 24.70
N PHE A 485 9.79 -15.51 24.05
CA PHE A 485 8.50 -15.87 24.65
C PHE A 485 8.46 -17.35 25.06
N PHE A 486 8.92 -18.27 24.21
CA PHE A 486 8.89 -19.71 24.47
C PHE A 486 9.68 -20.07 25.73
N ILE A 487 10.89 -19.53 25.87
CA ILE A 487 11.73 -19.72 27.07
C ILE A 487 10.99 -19.21 28.31
N GLN A 488 10.43 -18.01 28.25
CA GLN A 488 9.75 -17.38 29.38
C GLN A 488 8.43 -18.06 29.77
N GLN A 489 7.68 -18.57 28.79
CA GLN A 489 6.40 -19.26 28.98
C GLN A 489 6.59 -20.68 29.51
N THR A 490 7.65 -21.37 29.10
CA THR A 490 7.99 -22.73 29.58
C THR A 490 8.73 -22.71 30.91
N ASN A 491 9.08 -21.53 31.44
CA ASN A 491 9.97 -21.39 32.60
C ASN A 491 11.29 -22.16 32.43
N GLU A 492 11.83 -22.21 31.21
CA GLU A 492 13.03 -22.98 30.84
C GLU A 492 12.91 -24.51 31.03
N GLU A 493 11.72 -25.05 31.34
CA GLU A 493 11.50 -26.48 31.50
C GLU A 493 11.59 -27.25 30.17
N CYS A 494 11.30 -26.57 29.05
CA CYS A 494 11.45 -27.13 27.72
C CYS A 494 12.68 -26.52 27.02
N PRO A 495 13.75 -27.28 26.81
CA PRO A 495 14.92 -26.75 26.11
C PRO A 495 14.60 -26.48 24.64
N LEU A 496 15.21 -25.42 24.09
CA LEU A 496 15.19 -25.16 22.65
C LEU A 496 16.04 -26.21 21.91
N PRO A 497 15.73 -26.48 20.63
CA PRO A 497 16.67 -27.15 19.74
C PRO A 497 18.01 -26.41 19.71
N LYS A 498 19.13 -27.14 19.72
CA LYS A 498 20.50 -26.57 19.79
C LYS A 498 20.76 -25.46 18.77
N GLU A 499 20.21 -25.61 17.57
CA GLU A 499 20.31 -24.61 16.50
C GLU A 499 19.69 -23.27 16.92
N PHE A 500 18.54 -23.31 17.59
CA PHE A 500 17.73 -22.15 17.95
C PHE A 500 18.23 -21.40 19.20
N GLU A 501 19.09 -22.00 20.01
CA GLU A 501 19.65 -21.39 21.24
C GLU A 501 20.31 -20.02 20.97
N SER A 502 20.82 -19.80 19.76
CA SER A 502 21.51 -18.56 19.38
C SER A 502 20.67 -17.58 18.54
N TYR A 503 19.44 -17.93 18.16
CA TYR A 503 18.72 -17.22 17.10
C TYR A 503 18.26 -15.82 17.50
N SER A 504 17.65 -15.65 18.67
CA SER A 504 17.26 -14.32 19.16
C SER A 504 18.48 -13.40 19.28
N LYS A 505 19.59 -13.92 19.84
CA LYS A 505 20.85 -13.17 19.97
C LYS A 505 21.49 -12.86 18.61
N ALA A 506 21.38 -13.75 17.64
CA ALA A 506 21.90 -13.52 16.29
C ALA A 506 21.15 -12.35 15.62
N LEU A 507 19.82 -12.33 15.73
CA LEU A 507 19.01 -11.23 15.21
C LEU A 507 19.39 -9.88 15.82
N GLN A 508 19.59 -9.85 17.15
CA GLN A 508 20.00 -8.64 17.86
C GLN A 508 21.38 -8.13 17.39
N LEU A 509 22.31 -9.02 17.05
CA LEU A 509 23.66 -8.65 16.60
C LEU A 509 23.69 -8.18 15.14
N GLU A 510 22.80 -8.70 14.30
CA GLU A 510 22.75 -8.37 12.87
C GLU A 510 21.99 -7.07 12.61
N SER A 511 20.91 -6.83 13.34
CA SER A 511 20.11 -5.62 13.20
C SER A 511 20.40 -4.64 14.33
N PRO A 512 21.12 -3.52 14.11
CA PRO A 512 21.34 -2.51 15.15
C PRO A 512 20.05 -1.74 15.50
N SER A 513 19.07 -1.75 14.61
CA SER A 513 17.73 -1.17 14.78
C SER A 513 16.72 -2.23 15.16
N ALA A 514 15.67 -1.85 15.90
CA ALA A 514 14.54 -2.73 16.17
C ALA A 514 13.57 -2.84 14.97
N LYS A 515 13.75 -2.04 13.90
CA LYS A 515 12.92 -2.10 12.70
C LYS A 515 13.44 -3.15 11.72
N LEU A 516 12.68 -4.21 11.53
CA LEU A 516 12.99 -5.30 10.61
C LEU A 516 12.37 -5.04 9.23
N ALA A 517 13.02 -5.55 8.19
CA ALA A 517 12.50 -5.48 6.83
C ALA A 517 11.18 -6.27 6.71
N HIS A 518 10.27 -5.78 5.88
CA HIS A 518 8.96 -6.40 5.65
C HIS A 518 9.00 -7.57 4.64
N LYS A 519 10.12 -7.74 3.95
CA LYS A 519 10.39 -8.81 2.97
C LYS A 519 11.70 -9.51 3.31
N ASN A 520 11.79 -10.78 2.92
CA ASN A 520 12.94 -11.63 3.13
C ASN A 520 13.86 -11.55 1.92
N ASN A 521 14.78 -10.57 1.92
CA ASN A 521 15.67 -10.28 0.79
C ASN A 521 16.47 -11.51 0.33
N ILE A 522 16.86 -12.40 1.25
CA ILE A 522 17.57 -13.64 0.89
C ILE A 522 16.73 -14.61 0.04
N VAL A 523 15.40 -14.64 0.26
CA VAL A 523 14.48 -15.42 -0.57
C VAL A 523 14.39 -14.82 -1.97
N VAL A 524 14.38 -13.49 -2.07
CA VAL A 524 14.40 -12.75 -3.34
C VAL A 524 15.70 -13.00 -4.11
N HIS A 525 16.85 -12.88 -3.43
CA HIS A 525 18.16 -13.06 -4.04
C HIS A 525 18.38 -14.45 -4.64
N GLY A 526 17.76 -15.50 -4.07
CA GLY A 526 17.79 -16.84 -4.64
C GLY A 526 17.24 -16.89 -6.08
N HIS A 527 16.16 -16.15 -6.36
CA HIS A 527 15.59 -16.04 -7.70
C HIS A 527 16.37 -15.04 -8.58
N ASP A 528 16.78 -13.89 -8.02
CA ASP A 528 17.58 -12.89 -8.73
C ASP A 528 18.91 -13.46 -9.26
N ASN A 529 19.51 -14.40 -8.53
CA ASN A 529 20.74 -15.07 -8.95
C ASN A 529 20.55 -15.87 -10.25
N ILE A 530 19.39 -16.50 -10.43
CA ILE A 530 19.06 -17.23 -11.66
C ILE A 530 18.82 -16.25 -12.82
N GLU A 531 18.12 -15.14 -12.60
CA GLU A 531 17.95 -14.10 -13.62
C GLU A 531 19.27 -13.44 -14.01
N ARG A 532 20.11 -13.12 -13.01
CA ARG A 532 21.44 -12.53 -13.23
C ARG A 532 22.35 -13.51 -13.97
N PHE A 533 22.25 -14.81 -13.68
CA PHE A 533 22.92 -15.85 -14.47
C PHE A 533 22.47 -15.82 -15.93
N LYS A 534 21.16 -15.80 -16.20
CA LYS A 534 20.60 -15.70 -17.55
C LYS A 534 21.08 -14.43 -18.28
N LEU A 535 21.03 -13.28 -17.62
CA LEU A 535 21.52 -12.02 -18.16
C LEU A 535 23.01 -12.10 -18.54
N ASN A 536 23.84 -12.64 -17.65
CA ASN A 536 25.27 -12.82 -17.92
C ASN A 536 25.53 -13.76 -19.11
N VAL A 537 24.77 -14.85 -19.23
CA VAL A 537 24.84 -15.76 -20.39
C VAL A 537 24.53 -14.99 -21.68
N LEU A 538 23.43 -14.23 -21.72
CA LEU A 538 23.04 -13.46 -22.91
C LEU A 538 24.10 -12.40 -23.27
N GLN A 539 24.60 -11.66 -22.28
CA GLN A 539 25.62 -10.63 -22.50
C GLN A 539 26.94 -11.23 -23.00
N LEU A 540 27.37 -12.37 -22.46
CA LEU A 540 28.57 -13.08 -22.90
C LEU A 540 28.41 -13.61 -24.32
N LEU A 541 27.26 -14.25 -24.64
CA LEU A 541 26.98 -14.72 -25.99
C LEU A 541 27.04 -13.60 -27.04
N ASN A 542 26.60 -12.39 -26.68
CA ASN A 542 26.64 -11.24 -27.59
C ASN A 542 28.03 -10.60 -27.70
N LYS A 543 28.74 -10.41 -26.58
CA LYS A 543 29.95 -9.58 -26.54
C LYS A 543 31.26 -10.36 -26.51
N GLU A 544 31.33 -11.44 -25.74
CA GLU A 544 32.57 -12.16 -25.41
C GLU A 544 32.30 -13.67 -25.25
N PRO A 545 31.83 -14.35 -26.32
CA PRO A 545 31.37 -15.74 -26.23
C PRO A 545 32.48 -16.72 -25.82
N GLU A 546 33.74 -16.35 -26.03
CA GLU A 546 34.91 -17.13 -25.63
C GLU A 546 35.10 -17.26 -24.11
N LYS A 547 34.51 -16.37 -23.30
CA LYS A 547 34.58 -16.40 -21.82
C LYS A 547 33.44 -17.20 -21.18
N LEU A 548 32.47 -17.68 -21.97
CA LEU A 548 31.27 -18.33 -21.45
C LEU A 548 31.57 -19.63 -20.70
N VAL A 549 32.50 -20.45 -21.19
CA VAL A 549 32.85 -21.73 -20.54
C VAL A 549 33.48 -21.53 -19.17
N ASP A 550 34.33 -20.52 -19.02
CA ASP A 550 34.92 -20.13 -17.75
C ASP A 550 33.84 -19.63 -16.78
N PHE A 551 32.92 -18.80 -17.25
CA PHE A 551 31.78 -18.32 -16.46
C PHE A 551 30.89 -19.48 -15.99
N LEU A 552 30.54 -20.43 -16.85
CA LEU A 552 29.73 -21.59 -16.51
C LEU A 552 30.40 -22.48 -15.45
N SER A 553 31.72 -22.63 -15.52
CA SER A 553 32.52 -23.51 -14.63
C SER A 553 32.96 -22.82 -13.33
N ALA A 554 32.89 -21.50 -13.27
CA ALA A 554 33.17 -20.74 -12.05
C ALA A 554 32.24 -21.17 -10.91
N LYS A 555 32.75 -21.18 -9.68
CA LYS A 555 32.07 -21.74 -8.52
C LYS A 555 31.61 -20.68 -7.53
N SER A 556 30.45 -20.91 -6.93
CA SER A 556 29.92 -20.14 -5.81
C SER A 556 30.77 -20.33 -4.54
N PRO A 557 30.56 -19.52 -3.48
CA PRO A 557 31.20 -19.75 -2.17
C PRO A 557 30.94 -21.15 -1.60
N SER A 558 29.82 -21.78 -1.97
CA SER A 558 29.46 -23.16 -1.63
C SER A 558 30.17 -24.21 -2.50
N ASN A 559 31.11 -23.80 -3.35
CA ASN A 559 31.84 -24.66 -4.29
C ASN A 559 30.93 -25.34 -5.34
N ILE A 560 29.78 -24.73 -5.66
CA ILE A 560 28.85 -25.19 -6.70
C ILE A 560 29.07 -24.39 -7.99
N PRO A 561 29.21 -25.03 -9.17
CA PRO A 561 29.47 -24.33 -10.42
C PRO A 561 28.23 -23.56 -10.92
N ASN A 562 28.44 -22.44 -11.61
CA ASN A 562 27.36 -21.58 -12.12
C ASN A 562 26.40 -22.29 -13.06
N TYR A 563 26.87 -23.29 -13.83
CA TYR A 563 26.01 -24.09 -14.69
C TYR A 563 24.91 -24.86 -13.93
N SER A 564 24.97 -24.95 -12.60
CA SER A 564 23.87 -25.42 -11.76
C SER A 564 22.58 -24.60 -11.93
N MET A 565 22.68 -23.34 -12.35
CA MET A 565 21.55 -22.43 -12.58
C MET A 565 20.99 -22.50 -14.01
N LEU A 566 21.46 -23.44 -14.83
CA LEU A 566 20.93 -23.62 -16.20
C LEU A 566 19.43 -23.95 -16.16
N SER A 567 18.64 -23.07 -16.75
CA SER A 567 17.25 -23.28 -17.10
C SER A 567 17.11 -23.58 -18.60
N LEU A 568 15.96 -24.10 -19.02
CA LEU A 568 15.70 -24.36 -20.44
C LEU A 568 15.92 -23.11 -21.31
N ASP A 569 15.57 -21.92 -20.82
CA ASP A 569 15.82 -20.65 -21.52
C ASP A 569 17.32 -20.41 -21.76
N SER A 570 18.14 -20.52 -20.72
CA SER A 570 19.59 -20.31 -20.83
C SER A 570 20.28 -21.41 -21.64
N GLN A 571 19.80 -22.65 -21.56
CA GLN A 571 20.29 -23.76 -22.37
C GLN A 571 19.98 -23.53 -23.84
N ASN A 572 18.75 -23.14 -24.17
CA ASN A 572 18.35 -22.83 -25.54
C ASN A 572 19.13 -21.65 -26.11
N ALA A 573 19.33 -20.58 -25.32
CA ALA A 573 20.15 -19.44 -25.74
C ALA A 573 21.58 -19.86 -26.13
N ILE A 574 22.18 -20.79 -25.40
CA ILE A 574 23.54 -21.28 -25.67
C ILE A 574 23.55 -22.27 -26.84
N ALA A 575 22.69 -23.30 -26.79
CA ALA A 575 22.67 -24.38 -27.76
C ALA A 575 22.39 -23.88 -29.17
N PHE A 576 21.40 -22.99 -29.31
CA PHE A 576 20.96 -22.45 -30.59
C PHE A 576 21.63 -21.14 -30.98
N SER A 577 22.70 -20.75 -30.27
CA SER A 577 23.56 -19.64 -30.70
C SER A 577 24.42 -20.05 -31.89
N LYS A 578 24.69 -19.10 -32.78
CA LYS A 578 25.71 -19.26 -33.83
C LYS A 578 27.11 -19.61 -33.28
N HIS A 579 27.37 -19.34 -32.00
CA HIS A 579 28.64 -19.59 -31.33
C HIS A 579 28.77 -21.00 -30.72
N TRP A 580 27.72 -21.83 -30.74
CA TRP A 580 27.75 -23.17 -30.14
C TRP A 580 28.94 -24.05 -30.56
N PRO A 581 29.32 -24.17 -31.86
CA PRO A 581 30.46 -25.02 -32.25
C PRO A 581 31.79 -24.60 -31.62
N MET A 582 31.98 -23.30 -31.38
CA MET A 582 33.14 -22.76 -30.68
C MET A 582 33.10 -23.13 -29.19
N ILE A 583 31.95 -22.91 -28.55
CA ILE A 583 31.73 -23.21 -27.13
C ILE A 583 31.95 -24.70 -26.86
N GLU A 584 31.42 -25.59 -27.69
CA GLU A 584 31.60 -27.04 -27.58
C GLU A 584 33.09 -27.43 -27.65
N LYS A 585 33.85 -26.84 -28.58
CA LYS A 585 35.29 -27.07 -28.71
C LYS A 585 36.04 -26.60 -27.46
N GLN A 586 35.66 -25.46 -26.89
CA GLN A 586 36.26 -24.94 -25.65
C GLN A 586 35.97 -25.85 -24.45
N ILE A 587 34.74 -26.34 -24.29
CA ILE A 587 34.38 -27.31 -23.23
C ILE A 587 35.29 -28.55 -23.33
N LYS A 588 35.43 -29.11 -24.53
CA LYS A 588 36.27 -30.30 -24.77
C LYS A 588 37.75 -30.03 -24.48
N ALA A 589 38.25 -28.86 -24.87
CA ALA A 589 39.66 -28.47 -24.73
C ALA A 589 40.05 -27.94 -23.33
N SER A 590 39.09 -27.55 -22.48
CA SER A 590 39.38 -26.91 -21.18
C SER A 590 40.16 -27.84 -20.24
N GLU A 591 41.33 -27.44 -19.76
CA GLU A 591 42.11 -28.22 -18.79
C GLU A 591 41.59 -28.06 -17.35
N GLY A 592 40.78 -27.03 -17.09
CA GLY A 592 40.22 -26.72 -15.77
C GLY A 592 38.93 -27.47 -15.40
N ILE A 593 38.36 -28.25 -16.33
CA ILE A 593 37.11 -29.01 -16.13
C ILE A 593 37.42 -30.50 -16.17
N LEU A 594 36.88 -31.29 -15.24
CA LEU A 594 37.10 -32.74 -15.22
C LEU A 594 36.36 -33.43 -16.37
N GLN A 595 36.90 -34.55 -16.89
CA GLN A 595 36.29 -35.24 -18.04
C GLN A 595 34.80 -35.62 -17.87
N PRO A 596 34.35 -36.09 -16.68
CA PRO A 596 32.92 -36.34 -16.45
C PRO A 596 32.08 -35.06 -16.58
N GLU A 597 32.56 -33.93 -16.06
CA GLU A 597 31.89 -32.63 -16.13
C GLU A 597 31.86 -32.09 -17.57
N LYS A 598 32.92 -32.31 -18.36
CA LYS A 598 32.94 -31.96 -19.80
C LYS A 598 31.86 -32.68 -20.58
N ASN A 599 31.78 -34.00 -20.42
CA ASN A 599 30.78 -34.84 -21.09
C ASN A 599 29.36 -34.39 -20.69
N TYR A 600 29.21 -34.08 -19.39
CA TYR A 600 27.96 -33.64 -18.80
C TYR A 600 27.50 -32.27 -19.33
N LEU A 601 28.36 -31.26 -19.34
CA LEU A 601 28.10 -29.94 -19.91
C LEU A 601 27.81 -30.00 -21.41
N THR A 602 28.56 -30.81 -22.15
CA THR A 602 28.32 -31.01 -23.59
C THR A 602 26.94 -31.63 -23.83
N ARG A 603 26.52 -32.60 -23.00
CA ARG A 603 25.17 -33.18 -23.07
C ARG A 603 24.10 -32.13 -22.82
N LEU A 604 24.24 -31.34 -21.75
CA LEU A 604 23.26 -30.34 -21.35
C LEU A 604 23.06 -29.18 -22.34
N LEU A 605 24.06 -28.88 -23.17
CA LEU A 605 24.07 -27.69 -24.02
C LEU A 605 24.07 -28.04 -25.52
N SER A 606 24.15 -29.32 -25.89
CA SER A 606 24.06 -29.74 -27.28
C SER A 606 22.64 -29.53 -27.83
N PRO A 607 22.47 -28.89 -29.00
CA PRO A 607 21.18 -28.78 -29.69
C PRO A 607 20.43 -30.10 -29.81
N GLU A 608 21.14 -31.21 -30.01
CA GLU A 608 20.55 -32.54 -30.18
C GLU A 608 19.88 -33.07 -28.90
N ASN A 609 20.34 -32.61 -27.73
CA ASN A 609 19.93 -33.13 -26.43
C ASN A 609 19.02 -32.17 -25.66
N VAL A 610 19.19 -30.85 -25.81
CA VAL A 610 18.42 -29.84 -25.05
C VAL A 610 16.92 -30.03 -25.25
N THR A 611 16.47 -30.26 -26.48
CA THR A 611 15.05 -30.36 -26.83
C THR A 611 14.44 -31.72 -26.54
N THR A 612 15.28 -32.76 -26.39
CA THR A 612 14.85 -34.13 -26.12
C THR A 612 14.85 -34.46 -24.63
N GLU A 613 15.86 -33.99 -23.89
CA GLU A 613 16.07 -34.30 -22.47
C GLU A 613 15.48 -33.25 -21.52
N ASN A 614 15.54 -31.94 -21.82
CA ASN A 614 14.99 -30.91 -20.94
C ASN A 614 13.62 -30.40 -21.38
N ARG A 615 12.57 -30.92 -20.75
CA ARG A 615 11.17 -30.51 -20.99
C ARG A 615 10.57 -29.75 -19.82
N LEU A 616 11.38 -29.02 -19.04
CA LEU A 616 10.88 -28.31 -17.86
C LEU A 616 11.26 -26.83 -17.94
N VAL A 617 10.24 -25.98 -18.01
CA VAL A 617 10.42 -24.52 -17.91
C VAL A 617 10.22 -24.16 -16.45
N ILE A 618 11.24 -23.61 -15.80
CA ILE A 618 11.13 -23.11 -14.44
C ILE A 618 10.77 -21.63 -14.50
N THR A 619 9.70 -21.27 -13.83
CA THR A 619 9.27 -19.89 -13.62
C THR A 619 9.04 -19.66 -12.13
N TRP A 620 8.83 -18.42 -11.73
CA TRP A 620 8.40 -18.03 -10.40
C TRP A 620 7.50 -16.82 -10.54
N GLU A 621 6.76 -16.48 -9.47
CA GLU A 621 6.18 -15.14 -9.43
C GLU A 621 7.33 -14.15 -9.35
N LYS A 622 7.40 -13.23 -10.33
CA LYS A 622 8.35 -12.12 -10.34
C LYS A 622 7.95 -11.20 -9.20
N HIS A 623 8.49 -11.52 -8.03
CA HIS A 623 8.14 -10.99 -6.72
C HIS A 623 6.68 -11.30 -6.36
N SER A 624 6.33 -11.29 -5.07
CA SER A 624 4.91 -11.18 -4.72
C SER A 624 4.38 -10.00 -5.54
N LYS A 625 3.38 -10.23 -6.41
CA LYS A 625 2.80 -9.23 -7.34
C LYS A 625 2.26 -7.96 -6.65
N LYS A 626 2.50 -7.82 -5.37
CA LYS A 626 2.08 -6.67 -4.59
C LYS A 626 3.33 -6.04 -3.97
N SER A 627 3.73 -4.89 -4.51
CA SER A 627 4.55 -3.92 -3.78
C SER A 627 3.93 -3.64 -2.42
N LEU A 628 4.66 -3.07 -1.47
CA LEU A 628 4.04 -2.67 -0.19
C LEU A 628 2.85 -1.73 -0.43
N VAL A 629 2.94 -0.90 -1.48
CA VAL A 629 1.84 -0.07 -1.96
C VAL A 629 0.62 -0.93 -2.35
N ASP A 630 0.80 -2.01 -3.11
CA ASP A 630 -0.31 -2.87 -3.53
C ASP A 630 -0.93 -3.70 -2.40
N ILE A 631 -0.12 -4.12 -1.43
CA ILE A 631 -0.60 -4.83 -0.22
C ILE A 631 -1.44 -3.88 0.61
N GLU A 632 -0.95 -2.67 0.88
CA GLU A 632 -1.64 -1.67 1.69
C GLU A 632 -2.88 -1.13 0.96
N LEU A 633 -2.80 -0.84 -0.35
CA LEU A 633 -3.96 -0.49 -1.17
C LEU A 633 -5.02 -1.61 -1.16
N GLY A 634 -4.60 -2.87 -1.19
CA GLY A 634 -5.50 -4.02 -1.07
C GLY A 634 -6.22 -4.08 0.28
N LYS A 635 -5.53 -3.78 1.38
CA LYS A 635 -6.11 -3.67 2.73
C LYS A 635 -7.09 -2.50 2.81
N ILE A 636 -6.71 -1.33 2.29
CA ILE A 636 -7.53 -0.11 2.29
C ILE A 636 -8.83 -0.33 1.50
N ALA A 637 -8.74 -0.88 0.27
CA ALA A 637 -9.90 -1.17 -0.55
C ALA A 637 -10.87 -2.13 0.17
N LYS A 638 -10.34 -3.18 0.79
CA LYS A 638 -11.14 -4.12 1.55
C LYS A 638 -11.77 -3.47 2.80
N GLY A 639 -11.01 -2.68 3.55
CA GLY A 639 -11.50 -1.94 4.71
C GLY A 639 -12.60 -0.93 4.37
N LEU A 640 -12.54 -0.29 3.19
CA LEU A 640 -13.60 0.58 2.67
C LEU A 640 -14.91 -0.18 2.43
N GLU A 641 -14.84 -1.36 1.80
CA GLU A 641 -16.00 -2.24 1.61
C GLU A 641 -16.58 -2.75 2.91
N ASP A 642 -15.72 -3.18 3.83
CA ASP A 642 -16.14 -3.71 5.13
C ASP A 642 -16.77 -2.60 5.97
N THR A 643 -16.24 -1.38 5.91
CA THR A 643 -16.85 -0.19 6.54
C THR A 643 -18.25 0.06 6.00
N VAL A 644 -18.45 0.04 4.69
CA VAL A 644 -19.79 0.23 4.08
C VAL A 644 -20.72 -0.92 4.45
N THR A 645 -20.23 -2.14 4.43
CA THR A 645 -20.99 -3.36 4.76
C THR A 645 -21.43 -3.33 6.22
N ASN A 646 -20.53 -3.02 7.16
CA ASN A 646 -20.83 -2.90 8.59
C ASN A 646 -21.73 -1.71 8.91
N TYR A 647 -21.55 -0.58 8.22
CA TYR A 647 -22.42 0.58 8.33
C TYR A 647 -23.85 0.25 7.88
N ASN A 648 -24.01 -0.52 6.79
CA ASN A 648 -25.31 -0.98 6.30
C ASN A 648 -25.90 -2.12 7.14
N ASN A 649 -25.08 -2.99 7.74
CA ASN A 649 -25.51 -4.16 8.52
C ASN A 649 -25.83 -3.84 9.99
N ARG A 650 -25.43 -2.67 10.53
CA ARG A 650 -25.92 -2.14 11.82
C ARG A 650 -27.45 -1.93 11.89
N GLN A 651 -28.17 -2.29 10.83
CA GLN A 651 -29.63 -2.38 10.76
C GLN A 651 -30.27 -3.50 11.61
N GLY A 652 -29.49 -4.39 12.23
CA GLY A 652 -30.04 -5.56 12.95
C GLY A 652 -30.23 -5.45 14.47
N GLU A 653 -29.44 -4.66 15.18
CA GLU A 653 -29.39 -4.78 16.65
C GLU A 653 -29.75 -3.46 17.37
N GLY A 654 -31.03 -3.38 17.74
CA GLY A 654 -31.46 -2.70 18.96
C GLY A 654 -31.28 -1.19 19.06
N ARG A 655 -32.04 -0.41 18.24
CA ARG A 655 -32.78 0.80 18.67
C ARG A 655 -33.41 1.52 17.46
N GLY A 656 -34.73 1.36 17.33
CA GLY A 656 -35.59 2.48 16.92
C GLY A 656 -36.25 2.40 15.54
N HIS A 657 -37.50 1.94 15.52
CA HIS A 657 -38.47 2.22 14.45
C HIS A 657 -38.66 3.72 14.11
N ARG A 658 -38.09 4.67 14.90
CA ARG A 658 -37.99 6.10 14.55
C ARG A 658 -36.89 6.42 13.55
N PHE A 659 -35.84 5.61 13.46
CA PHE A 659 -34.71 5.79 12.53
C PHE A 659 -35.11 5.41 11.09
N LEU A 660 -36.03 4.44 10.93
CA LEU A 660 -36.55 3.99 9.63
C LEU A 660 -37.29 5.07 8.83
N LYS A 661 -37.90 6.06 9.51
CA LYS A 661 -38.63 7.16 8.84
C LYS A 661 -37.69 8.29 8.40
N TRP A 662 -36.55 8.44 9.06
CA TRP A 662 -35.49 9.41 8.73
C TRP A 662 -34.56 8.88 7.62
N PHE A 663 -34.28 7.57 7.60
CA PHE A 663 -33.38 6.92 6.64
C PHE A 663 -33.93 6.82 5.21
N LYS A 664 -35.26 6.82 5.02
CA LYS A 664 -35.86 6.89 3.67
C LYS A 664 -35.70 8.26 2.98
N GLN A 665 -35.15 9.26 3.67
CA GLN A 665 -35.08 10.65 3.20
C GLN A 665 -33.65 11.23 3.11
N ASN A 666 -32.59 10.50 3.49
CA ASN A 666 -31.23 11.06 3.54
C ASN A 666 -30.34 10.52 2.40
N THR A 667 -30.49 11.11 1.21
CA THR A 667 -29.76 10.78 -0.03
C THR A 667 -28.25 10.94 0.12
N SER A 668 -27.79 11.89 0.92
CA SER A 668 -26.36 12.21 1.12
C SER A 668 -25.57 11.05 1.74
N ARG A 669 -26.13 10.35 2.73
CA ARG A 669 -25.44 9.22 3.39
C ARG A 669 -25.31 7.99 2.51
N LYS A 670 -26.29 7.78 1.63
CA LYS A 670 -26.25 6.72 0.62
C LYS A 670 -25.18 7.02 -0.43
N GLN A 671 -25.14 8.27 -0.90
CA GLN A 671 -24.12 8.73 -1.85
C GLN A 671 -22.69 8.55 -1.30
N GLN A 672 -22.48 8.90 -0.03
CA GLN A 672 -21.17 8.74 0.61
C GLN A 672 -20.73 7.26 0.69
N CYS A 673 -21.63 6.34 1.01
CA CYS A 673 -21.31 4.91 0.98
C CYS A 673 -21.01 4.40 -0.44
N GLU A 674 -21.74 4.90 -1.45
CA GLU A 674 -21.48 4.59 -2.87
C GLU A 674 -20.10 5.12 -3.31
N ASP A 675 -19.72 6.31 -2.85
CA ASP A 675 -18.40 6.90 -3.13
C ASP A 675 -17.25 6.07 -2.51
N LEU A 676 -17.42 5.53 -1.29
CA LEU A 676 -16.43 4.64 -0.68
C LEU A 676 -16.28 3.31 -1.44
N LEU A 677 -17.39 2.72 -1.89
CA LEU A 677 -17.36 1.52 -2.73
C LEU A 677 -16.72 1.80 -4.10
N LYS A 678 -16.92 3.01 -4.64
CA LYS A 678 -16.29 3.45 -5.87
C LYS A 678 -14.77 3.54 -5.70
N ILE A 679 -14.28 4.13 -4.61
CA ILE A 679 -12.84 4.15 -4.28
C ILE A 679 -12.30 2.72 -4.18
N SER A 680 -12.95 1.84 -3.42
CA SER A 680 -12.53 0.43 -3.33
C SER A 680 -12.44 -0.23 -4.71
N THR A 681 -13.46 -0.03 -5.56
CA THR A 681 -13.52 -0.61 -6.89
C THR A 681 -12.41 -0.07 -7.79
N GLU A 682 -12.13 1.23 -7.73
CA GLU A 682 -11.03 1.85 -8.49
C GLU A 682 -9.67 1.35 -8.03
N ILE A 683 -9.44 1.23 -6.72
CA ILE A 683 -8.21 0.65 -6.16
C ILE A 683 -8.07 -0.83 -6.57
N LYS A 684 -9.14 -1.63 -6.49
CA LYS A 684 -9.10 -3.03 -6.94
C LYS A 684 -8.82 -3.17 -8.43
N LYS A 685 -9.38 -2.28 -9.27
CA LYS A 685 -9.06 -2.24 -10.70
C LYS A 685 -7.59 -1.90 -10.94
N LEU A 686 -7.05 -0.96 -10.15
CA LEU A 686 -5.63 -0.59 -10.19
C LEU A 686 -4.74 -1.79 -9.82
N LEU A 687 -5.09 -2.53 -8.77
CA LEU A 687 -4.39 -3.74 -8.32
C LEU A 687 -4.48 -4.94 -9.29
N CYS A 688 -5.38 -4.89 -10.28
CA CYS A 688 -5.55 -5.94 -11.28
C CYS A 688 -4.81 -5.66 -12.59
N ASN A 689 -4.16 -4.49 -12.74
CA ASN A 689 -3.50 -4.09 -13.97
C ASN A 689 -1.99 -4.25 -13.85
N GLU A 690 -1.38 -5.09 -14.70
CA GLU A 690 0.02 -5.53 -14.55
C GLU A 690 1.06 -4.52 -15.05
N GLU A 691 0.65 -3.42 -15.69
CA GLU A 691 1.52 -2.43 -16.36
C GLU A 691 1.34 -0.98 -15.86
N ILE A 692 0.90 -0.76 -14.63
CA ILE A 692 0.63 0.60 -14.12
C ILE A 692 1.91 1.35 -13.69
N SER A 693 2.04 2.60 -14.12
CA SER A 693 3.14 3.50 -13.73
C SER A 693 2.96 4.09 -12.33
N LYS A 694 4.07 4.50 -11.69
CA LYS A 694 4.07 5.17 -10.37
C LYS A 694 3.18 6.42 -10.37
N GLU A 695 3.25 7.19 -11.44
CA GLU A 695 2.48 8.43 -11.62
C GLU A 695 0.97 8.15 -11.66
N GLU A 696 0.53 7.06 -12.29
CA GLU A 696 -0.87 6.64 -12.34
C GLU A 696 -1.38 6.13 -10.99
N VAL A 697 -0.55 5.41 -10.22
CA VAL A 697 -0.89 5.02 -8.84
C VAL A 697 -1.07 6.25 -7.96
N LEU A 698 -0.11 7.18 -8.00
CA LEU A 698 -0.17 8.42 -7.21
C LEU A 698 -1.38 9.28 -7.59
N ASP A 699 -1.67 9.46 -8.87
CA ASP A 699 -2.85 10.20 -9.34
C ASP A 699 -4.16 9.59 -8.78
N LYS A 700 -4.27 8.26 -8.76
CA LYS A 700 -5.44 7.56 -8.23
C LYS A 700 -5.54 7.61 -6.71
N ILE A 701 -4.42 7.56 -6.00
CA ILE A 701 -4.38 7.74 -4.55
C ILE A 701 -4.80 9.17 -4.19
N VAL A 702 -4.25 10.19 -4.86
CA VAL A 702 -4.59 11.60 -4.63
C VAL A 702 -6.07 11.86 -4.93
N LYS A 703 -6.61 11.30 -6.01
CA LYS A 703 -8.05 11.37 -6.32
C LYS A 703 -8.88 10.72 -5.23
N SER A 704 -8.48 9.56 -4.72
CA SER A 704 -9.17 8.88 -3.62
C SER A 704 -9.14 9.70 -2.33
N ILE A 705 -8.00 10.30 -1.98
CA ILE A 705 -7.84 11.23 -0.85
C ILE A 705 -8.81 12.42 -1.01
N SER A 706 -8.87 13.04 -2.18
CA SER A 706 -9.77 14.18 -2.43
C SER A 706 -11.25 13.85 -2.23
N VAL A 707 -11.67 12.63 -2.59
CA VAL A 707 -13.04 12.16 -2.37
C VAL A 707 -13.29 11.92 -0.88
N LEU A 708 -12.34 11.32 -0.17
CA LEU A 708 -12.42 11.13 1.28
C LEU A 708 -12.47 12.47 2.03
N ASP A 709 -11.70 13.47 1.59
CA ASP A 709 -11.73 14.84 2.14
C ASP A 709 -13.06 15.52 1.90
N ARG A 710 -13.64 15.38 0.70
CA ARG A 710 -14.99 15.88 0.40
C ARG A 710 -16.00 15.25 1.35
N ILE A 711 -15.98 13.93 1.52
CA ILE A 711 -16.91 13.25 2.43
C ILE A 711 -16.67 13.71 3.88
N ASP A 712 -15.43 13.80 4.36
CA ASP A 712 -15.12 14.31 5.71
C ASP A 712 -15.66 15.74 5.92
N LYS A 713 -15.54 16.61 4.91
CA LYS A 713 -16.05 17.98 4.93
C LYS A 713 -17.58 18.03 4.93
N GLU A 714 -18.24 17.21 4.12
CA GLU A 714 -19.69 17.07 4.11
C GLU A 714 -20.21 16.60 5.48
N ILE A 715 -19.57 15.61 6.09
CA ILE A 715 -19.93 15.12 7.42
C ILE A 715 -19.66 16.16 8.51
N SER A 716 -18.58 16.93 8.38
CA SER A 716 -18.25 18.05 9.28
C SER A 716 -19.26 19.20 9.16
N GLY A 717 -19.84 19.40 7.98
CA GLY A 717 -20.91 20.36 7.72
C GLY A 717 -22.27 19.95 8.28
N GLU A 718 -22.47 18.66 8.60
CA GLU A 718 -23.68 18.19 9.28
C GLU A 718 -23.64 18.55 10.77
N ARG A 719 -24.74 19.12 11.30
CA ARG A 719 -24.91 19.39 12.74
C ARG A 719 -25.03 18.08 13.53
N ASN A 720 -23.90 17.44 13.84
CA ASN A 720 -23.83 16.18 14.58
C ASN A 720 -23.35 16.40 16.03
N TRP A 721 -24.07 15.82 16.99
CA TRP A 721 -23.78 15.92 18.44
C TRP A 721 -22.68 14.92 18.89
N MET A 722 -22.34 13.94 18.05
CA MET A 722 -21.22 13.01 18.25
C MET A 722 -20.41 12.88 16.96
N LYS A 723 -19.10 12.62 17.07
CA LYS A 723 -18.23 12.31 15.92
C LYS A 723 -18.81 11.07 15.22
N SER A 724 -19.09 11.19 13.92
CA SER A 724 -19.63 10.07 13.15
C SER A 724 -18.59 8.95 13.07
N GLY A 725 -18.97 7.72 13.43
CA GLY A 725 -18.06 6.57 13.32
C GLY A 725 -17.57 6.35 11.88
N LEU A 726 -18.38 6.75 10.89
CA LEU A 726 -18.00 6.75 9.48
C LEU A 726 -16.92 7.80 9.19
N GLN A 727 -17.04 9.00 9.76
CA GLN A 727 -16.05 10.06 9.61
C GLN A 727 -14.68 9.67 10.18
N MET A 728 -14.66 8.96 11.32
CA MET A 728 -13.42 8.45 11.89
C MET A 728 -12.75 7.44 10.95
N LYS A 729 -13.50 6.48 10.43
CA LYS A 729 -12.98 5.48 9.47
C LYS A 729 -12.48 6.14 8.17
N ILE A 730 -13.19 7.15 7.65
CA ILE A 730 -12.77 7.93 6.48
C ILE A 730 -11.42 8.61 6.71
N ARG A 731 -11.24 9.23 7.87
CA ARG A 731 -9.97 9.88 8.22
C ARG A 731 -8.84 8.88 8.36
N THR A 732 -9.09 7.69 8.91
CA THR A 732 -8.11 6.59 8.96
C THR A 732 -7.68 6.18 7.55
N PHE A 733 -8.62 5.88 6.64
CA PHE A 733 -8.27 5.52 5.26
C PHE A 733 -7.55 6.64 4.53
N ARG A 734 -7.91 7.90 4.78
CA ARG A 734 -7.21 9.06 4.21
C ARG A 734 -5.76 9.11 4.68
N THR A 735 -5.51 8.98 5.98
CA THR A 735 -4.15 8.98 6.53
C THR A 735 -3.34 7.81 5.97
N GLU A 736 -3.94 6.62 5.88
CA GLU A 736 -3.29 5.44 5.28
C GLU A 736 -2.90 5.69 3.82
N LEU A 737 -3.77 6.33 3.03
CA LEU A 737 -3.47 6.71 1.64
C LEU A 737 -2.41 7.83 1.54
N GLN A 738 -2.43 8.82 2.44
CA GLN A 738 -1.43 9.90 2.49
C GLN A 738 -0.02 9.37 2.80
N VAL A 739 0.08 8.44 3.75
CA VAL A 739 1.35 7.77 4.07
C VAL A 739 1.91 7.03 2.84
N LEU A 740 1.06 6.45 1.99
CA LEU A 740 1.50 5.82 0.74
C LEU A 740 2.03 6.84 -0.28
N CYS A 741 1.56 8.10 -0.26
CA CYS A 741 2.09 9.16 -1.12
C CYS A 741 3.49 9.64 -0.69
N ASP A 742 3.77 9.69 0.62
CA ASP A 742 5.00 10.28 1.18
C ASP A 742 6.16 9.27 1.30
N SER A 743 5.87 7.99 1.10
CA SER A 743 6.84 6.93 1.34
C SER A 743 7.73 6.64 0.12
N GLU A 744 9.03 6.43 0.34
CA GLU A 744 9.95 5.79 -0.63
C GLU A 744 9.64 4.29 -0.80
N LEU A 745 8.36 3.89 -0.79
CA LEU A 745 7.99 2.50 -0.98
C LEU A 745 8.28 2.09 -2.43
N ASN A 746 9.22 1.13 -2.55
CA ASN A 746 9.79 0.64 -3.79
C ASN A 746 8.74 0.33 -4.88
N PHE A 747 8.61 1.27 -5.82
CA PHE A 747 8.34 0.98 -7.22
C PHE A 747 9.68 0.61 -7.90
N GLU A 748 10.44 -0.32 -7.34
CA GLU A 748 11.60 -0.85 -8.07
C GLU A 748 11.06 -1.83 -9.11
N SER A 749 10.76 -1.33 -10.30
CA SER A 749 10.70 -2.19 -11.48
C SER A 749 12.02 -2.97 -11.55
N ASP A 750 11.96 -4.29 -11.69
CA ASP A 750 13.14 -5.17 -11.71
C ASP A 750 14.22 -4.64 -12.67
N LYS A 751 15.23 -3.97 -12.12
CA LYS A 751 16.37 -3.46 -12.87
C LYS A 751 17.01 -4.54 -13.74
N ILE A 752 17.03 -5.78 -13.24
CA ILE A 752 17.53 -6.97 -13.95
C ILE A 752 16.62 -7.34 -15.13
N GLN A 753 15.29 -7.31 -14.99
CA GLN A 753 14.36 -7.61 -16.09
C GLN A 753 14.43 -6.53 -17.17
N ASN A 754 14.51 -5.26 -16.79
CA ASN A 754 14.71 -4.18 -17.75
C ASN A 754 16.01 -4.34 -18.55
N GLU A 755 17.06 -4.88 -17.93
CA GLU A 755 18.32 -5.21 -18.60
C GLU A 755 18.21 -6.45 -19.50
N ILE A 756 17.50 -7.50 -19.07
CA ILE A 756 17.20 -8.68 -19.88
C ILE A 756 16.39 -8.28 -21.12
N SER A 757 15.29 -7.54 -20.95
CA SER A 757 14.47 -7.05 -22.06
C SER A 757 15.26 -6.16 -23.01
N ARG A 758 16.19 -5.34 -22.50
CA ARG A 758 17.08 -4.54 -23.35
C ARG A 758 17.98 -5.42 -24.22
N GLU A 759 18.49 -6.52 -23.68
CA GLU A 759 19.35 -7.44 -24.43
C GLU A 759 18.54 -8.25 -25.46
N ILE A 760 17.37 -8.76 -25.07
CA ILE A 760 16.42 -9.41 -25.98
C ILE A 760 16.00 -8.47 -27.11
N ASN A 761 15.68 -7.21 -26.80
CA ASN A 761 15.28 -6.22 -27.80
C ASN A 761 16.39 -5.94 -28.83
N LYS A 762 17.67 -5.99 -28.43
CA LYS A 762 18.79 -5.92 -29.39
C LYS A 762 18.81 -7.12 -30.33
N GLN A 763 18.46 -8.30 -29.83
CA GLN A 763 18.42 -9.52 -30.63
C GLN A 763 17.22 -9.51 -31.59
N LEU A 764 16.05 -9.08 -31.11
CA LEU A 764 14.82 -8.91 -31.91
C LEU A 764 14.95 -7.83 -32.99
N ALA A 765 15.78 -6.80 -32.77
CA ALA A 765 16.04 -5.76 -33.77
C ALA A 765 16.62 -6.30 -35.09
N GLN A 766 17.10 -7.55 -35.11
CA GLN A 766 17.51 -8.22 -36.35
C GLN A 766 16.33 -8.61 -37.27
N ILE A 767 15.10 -8.66 -36.76
CA ILE A 767 13.91 -8.93 -37.58
C ILE A 767 13.43 -7.60 -38.18
N ASP A 768 13.60 -7.40 -39.49
CA ASP A 768 13.25 -6.15 -40.17
C ASP A 768 11.73 -5.85 -40.16
N ASN A 769 10.89 -6.89 -40.18
CA ASN A 769 9.43 -6.75 -40.18
C ASN A 769 8.90 -6.47 -38.76
N GLU A 770 8.38 -5.27 -38.53
CA GLU A 770 7.87 -4.81 -37.23
C GLU A 770 6.72 -5.66 -36.68
N GLU A 771 5.77 -6.08 -37.52
CA GLU A 771 4.64 -6.90 -37.08
C GLU A 771 5.13 -8.28 -36.60
N VAL A 772 6.08 -8.89 -37.33
CA VAL A 772 6.70 -10.15 -36.93
C VAL A 772 7.52 -9.96 -35.66
N ARG A 773 8.23 -8.83 -35.53
CA ARG A 773 9.03 -8.52 -34.35
C ARG A 773 8.18 -8.43 -33.08
N GLU A 774 7.04 -7.73 -33.14
CA GLU A 774 6.12 -7.63 -32.00
C GLU A 774 5.48 -8.99 -31.66
N ILE A 775 5.17 -9.83 -32.66
CA ILE A 775 4.71 -11.20 -32.40
C ILE A 775 5.77 -12.02 -31.65
N VAL A 776 7.04 -11.95 -32.08
CA VAL A 776 8.13 -12.75 -31.50
C VAL A 776 8.55 -12.26 -30.12
N LYS A 777 8.42 -10.96 -29.86
CA LYS A 777 8.67 -10.35 -28.55
C LYS A 777 7.84 -10.98 -27.44
N ASP A 778 6.59 -11.33 -27.74
CA ASP A 778 5.67 -11.95 -26.80
C ASP A 778 5.83 -13.48 -26.69
N LEU A 779 6.73 -14.08 -27.50
CA LEU A 779 7.03 -15.51 -27.44
C LEU A 779 8.01 -15.86 -26.31
N PRO A 780 8.03 -17.13 -25.85
CA PRO A 780 8.99 -17.58 -24.85
C PRO A 780 10.44 -17.32 -25.25
N ALA A 781 11.32 -17.11 -24.26
CA ALA A 781 12.69 -16.61 -24.48
C ALA A 781 13.54 -17.44 -25.46
N TYR A 782 13.26 -18.74 -25.63
CA TYR A 782 13.97 -19.58 -26.61
C TYR A 782 13.68 -19.18 -28.07
N CYS A 783 12.56 -18.49 -28.34
CA CYS A 783 12.24 -17.92 -29.64
C CYS A 783 13.07 -16.68 -29.97
N HIS A 784 13.88 -16.21 -29.01
CA HIS A 784 14.78 -15.06 -29.18
C HIS A 784 16.21 -15.50 -29.52
N ALA A 785 16.49 -16.80 -29.55
CA ALA A 785 17.80 -17.34 -29.96
C ALA A 785 18.07 -17.09 -31.46
N ASP A 786 19.35 -17.04 -31.85
CA ASP A 786 19.76 -16.68 -33.22
C ASP A 786 19.06 -17.51 -34.30
N SER A 787 18.96 -18.83 -34.13
CA SER A 787 18.32 -19.69 -35.13
C SER A 787 16.80 -19.49 -35.23
N ALA A 788 16.14 -19.15 -34.12
CA ALA A 788 14.72 -18.80 -34.11
C ALA A 788 14.48 -17.46 -34.80
N ILE A 789 15.30 -16.46 -34.47
CA ILE A 789 15.29 -15.15 -35.11
C ILE A 789 15.50 -15.28 -36.62
N ASP A 790 16.47 -16.09 -37.06
CA ASP A 790 16.72 -16.37 -38.47
C ASP A 790 15.53 -17.06 -39.15
N PHE A 791 14.82 -17.96 -38.46
CA PHE A 791 13.59 -18.55 -38.98
C PHE A 791 12.47 -17.51 -39.11
N PHE A 792 12.22 -16.70 -38.07
CA PHE A 792 11.17 -15.68 -38.08
C PHE A 792 11.40 -14.58 -39.13
N LYS A 793 12.65 -14.24 -39.44
CA LYS A 793 12.99 -13.34 -40.58
C LYS A 793 12.42 -13.83 -41.91
N THR A 794 12.20 -15.14 -42.07
CA THR A 794 11.67 -15.73 -43.31
C THR A 794 10.13 -15.77 -43.37
N LEU A 795 9.45 -15.37 -42.30
CA LEU A 795 7.98 -15.45 -42.20
C LEU A 795 7.31 -14.12 -42.56
N SER A 796 6.16 -14.21 -43.20
CA SER A 796 5.17 -13.13 -43.21
C SER A 796 4.46 -13.01 -41.86
N SER A 797 3.83 -11.88 -41.57
CA SER A 797 3.09 -11.67 -40.33
C SER A 797 2.02 -12.75 -40.08
N GLN A 798 1.32 -13.20 -41.13
CA GLN A 798 0.31 -14.26 -41.03
C GLN A 798 0.90 -15.64 -40.74
N GLU A 799 2.08 -15.95 -41.28
CA GLU A 799 2.80 -17.17 -40.97
C GLU A 799 3.37 -17.14 -39.54
N ALA A 800 3.93 -16.00 -39.13
CA ALA A 800 4.46 -15.79 -37.79
C ALA A 800 3.37 -15.94 -36.73
N ILE A 801 2.16 -15.43 -36.97
CA ILE A 801 0.99 -15.62 -36.09
C ILE A 801 0.65 -17.11 -35.94
N LYS A 802 0.62 -17.88 -37.03
CA LYS A 802 0.33 -19.32 -36.98
C LYS A 802 1.40 -20.09 -36.22
N VAL A 803 2.66 -19.76 -36.47
CA VAL A 803 3.81 -20.34 -35.75
C VAL A 803 3.77 -19.96 -34.28
N ALA A 804 3.40 -18.73 -33.93
CA ALA A 804 3.21 -18.29 -32.54
C ALA A 804 2.12 -19.11 -31.84
N SER A 805 0.94 -19.27 -32.44
CA SER A 805 -0.14 -20.09 -31.87
C SER A 805 0.27 -21.57 -31.76
N TYR A 806 1.06 -22.08 -32.71
CA TYR A 806 1.66 -23.40 -32.60
C TYR A 806 2.62 -23.49 -31.41
N ILE A 807 3.51 -22.50 -31.23
CA ILE A 807 4.48 -22.42 -30.13
C ILE A 807 3.80 -22.37 -28.76
N HIS A 808 2.64 -21.70 -28.65
CA HIS A 808 1.83 -21.66 -27.44
C HIS A 808 1.23 -23.02 -27.07
N LEU A 809 1.08 -23.92 -28.04
CA LEU A 809 0.50 -25.26 -27.87
C LEU A 809 1.56 -26.37 -27.81
N HIS A 810 2.69 -26.14 -28.48
CA HIS A 810 3.73 -27.13 -28.69
C HIS A 810 5.11 -26.47 -28.80
N TYR A 811 6.11 -27.06 -28.15
CA TYR A 811 7.48 -26.56 -28.22
C TYR A 811 8.04 -26.75 -29.64
N LEU A 812 8.56 -25.68 -30.25
CA LEU A 812 9.14 -25.73 -31.60
C LEU A 812 10.66 -25.66 -31.53
N ASP A 813 11.34 -26.62 -32.16
CA ASP A 813 12.81 -26.66 -32.23
C ASP A 813 13.30 -25.93 -33.48
N PHE A 814 14.05 -24.85 -33.30
CA PHE A 814 14.61 -24.02 -34.37
C PHE A 814 16.00 -24.52 -34.82
N ASN A 815 16.17 -25.82 -34.99
CA ASN A 815 17.40 -26.41 -35.51
C ASN A 815 17.44 -26.38 -37.05
N SER A 816 18.58 -26.76 -37.64
CA SER A 816 18.77 -26.77 -39.11
C SER A 816 17.90 -27.75 -39.88
N SER A 817 17.16 -28.64 -39.20
CA SER A 817 16.23 -29.60 -39.80
C SER A 817 14.79 -29.09 -39.85
N LEU A 818 14.48 -27.96 -39.21
CA LEU A 818 13.16 -27.35 -39.24
C LEU A 818 12.83 -26.84 -40.64
N ASN A 819 11.85 -27.48 -41.29
CA ASN A 819 11.40 -27.11 -42.63
C ASN A 819 10.13 -26.24 -42.57
N LYS A 820 10.23 -24.97 -42.96
CA LYS A 820 9.13 -23.99 -42.98
C LYS A 820 7.88 -24.54 -43.68
N ASP A 821 8.02 -25.10 -44.87
CA ASP A 821 6.88 -25.55 -45.68
C ASP A 821 6.15 -26.72 -45.02
N THR A 822 6.89 -27.66 -44.46
CA THR A 822 6.33 -28.81 -43.73
C THR A 822 5.62 -28.39 -42.45
N LEU A 823 6.21 -27.46 -41.69
CA LEU A 823 5.62 -26.91 -40.48
C LEU A 823 4.27 -26.24 -40.79
N LEU A 824 4.27 -25.30 -41.75
CA LEU A 824 3.09 -24.50 -42.09
C LEU A 824 1.98 -25.30 -42.78
N SER A 825 2.32 -26.24 -43.65
CA SER A 825 1.33 -26.98 -44.46
C SER A 825 0.80 -28.25 -43.82
N LYS A 826 1.50 -28.81 -42.82
CA LYS A 826 1.18 -30.12 -42.26
C LYS A 826 1.17 -30.16 -40.73
N GLU A 827 2.24 -29.74 -40.07
CA GLU A 827 2.37 -29.91 -38.62
C GLU A 827 1.43 -28.99 -37.84
N ILE A 828 1.37 -27.70 -38.21
CA ILE A 828 0.44 -26.75 -37.59
C ILE A 828 -1.02 -27.17 -37.80
N PRO A 829 -1.49 -27.45 -39.04
CA PRO A 829 -2.86 -27.90 -39.27
C PRO A 829 -3.22 -29.19 -38.51
N ASN A 830 -2.31 -30.16 -38.43
CA ASN A 830 -2.56 -31.41 -37.70
C ASN A 830 -2.75 -31.18 -36.19
N LEU A 831 -1.90 -30.33 -35.59
CA LEU A 831 -2.02 -30.03 -34.15
C LEU A 831 -3.30 -29.24 -33.84
N PHE A 832 -3.63 -28.25 -34.66
CA PHE A 832 -4.88 -27.49 -34.49
C PHE A 832 -6.09 -28.40 -34.61
N LYS A 833 -6.07 -29.32 -35.59
CA LYS A 833 -7.11 -30.33 -35.74
C LYS A 833 -7.27 -31.17 -34.49
N GLU A 834 -6.17 -31.68 -33.93
CA GLU A 834 -6.21 -32.50 -32.73
C GLU A 834 -6.82 -31.76 -31.53
N GLU A 835 -6.34 -30.55 -31.24
CA GLU A 835 -6.81 -29.77 -30.09
C GLU A 835 -8.26 -29.31 -30.25
N ASN A 836 -8.62 -28.79 -31.42
CA ASN A 836 -9.98 -28.32 -31.70
C ASN A 836 -10.99 -29.47 -31.72
N GLN A 837 -10.61 -30.63 -32.27
CA GLN A 837 -11.50 -31.79 -32.32
C GLN A 837 -11.83 -32.33 -30.92
N LYS A 838 -10.89 -32.29 -29.96
CA LYS A 838 -11.15 -32.66 -28.55
C LYS A 838 -12.30 -31.83 -27.95
N LEU A 839 -12.27 -30.51 -28.13
CA LEU A 839 -13.34 -29.63 -27.62
C LEU A 839 -14.66 -29.88 -28.36
N LEU A 840 -14.59 -30.03 -29.69
CA LEU A 840 -15.77 -30.26 -30.52
C LEU A 840 -16.48 -31.57 -30.16
N ASP A 841 -15.72 -32.64 -29.90
CA ASP A 841 -16.23 -33.94 -29.47
C ASP A 841 -16.93 -33.84 -28.10
N GLN A 842 -16.34 -33.13 -27.14
CA GLN A 842 -16.95 -32.90 -25.83
C GLN A 842 -18.28 -32.14 -25.92
N LEU A 843 -18.37 -31.15 -26.82
CA LEU A 843 -19.60 -30.37 -27.01
C LEU A 843 -20.71 -31.23 -27.66
N LYS A 844 -20.34 -32.12 -28.58
CA LYS A 844 -21.27 -33.08 -29.17
C LYS A 844 -21.74 -34.11 -28.14
N GLU A 845 -20.85 -34.68 -27.33
CA GLU A 845 -21.22 -35.64 -26.26
C GLU A 845 -22.19 -35.02 -25.25
N LYS A 846 -22.03 -33.72 -24.96
CA LYS A 846 -22.93 -32.97 -24.07
C LYS A 846 -24.25 -32.54 -24.73
N GLY A 847 -24.46 -32.85 -26.01
CA GLY A 847 -25.67 -32.48 -26.76
C GLY A 847 -25.82 -30.97 -27.01
N ILE A 848 -24.72 -30.22 -26.91
CA ILE A 848 -24.72 -28.75 -27.02
C ILE A 848 -24.79 -28.32 -28.50
N ILE A 849 -24.23 -29.12 -29.41
CA ILE A 849 -24.22 -28.86 -30.86
C ILE A 849 -24.89 -30.00 -31.63
N LEU A 850 -25.56 -29.66 -32.74
CA LEU A 850 -26.24 -30.61 -33.63
C LEU A 850 -25.23 -31.37 -34.51
N GLN A 851 -25.61 -32.57 -34.95
CA GLN A 851 -24.75 -33.45 -35.76
C GLN A 851 -24.26 -32.79 -37.07
N GLU A 852 -25.07 -31.94 -37.68
CA GLU A 852 -24.73 -31.21 -38.91
C GLU A 852 -23.66 -30.13 -38.66
N ALA A 853 -23.85 -29.32 -37.60
CA ALA A 853 -22.84 -28.34 -37.16
C ALA A 853 -21.54 -29.01 -36.73
N TYR A 854 -21.62 -30.17 -36.09
CA TYR A 854 -20.44 -30.95 -35.75
C TYR A 854 -19.63 -31.37 -37.00
N GLN A 855 -20.29 -31.84 -38.07
CA GLN A 855 -19.59 -32.23 -39.30
C GLN A 855 -18.94 -31.03 -40.00
N ASN A 856 -19.66 -29.91 -40.11
CA ASN A 856 -19.18 -28.71 -40.80
C ASN A 856 -18.03 -28.02 -40.04
N ILE A 857 -18.13 -27.95 -38.71
CA ILE A 857 -17.07 -27.37 -37.86
C ILE A 857 -15.87 -28.32 -37.79
N SER A 858 -16.09 -29.64 -37.81
CA SER A 858 -14.99 -30.63 -37.85
C SER A 858 -14.11 -30.44 -39.09
N ALA A 859 -14.68 -30.04 -40.24
CA ALA A 859 -13.93 -29.75 -41.47
C ALA A 859 -13.08 -28.46 -41.43
N LEU A 860 -13.19 -27.66 -40.37
CA LEU A 860 -12.41 -26.42 -40.17
C LEU A 860 -11.40 -26.51 -39.01
N THR A 861 -11.39 -27.63 -38.28
CA THR A 861 -10.55 -27.84 -37.10
C THR A 861 -9.06 -27.68 -37.38
N ASP A 862 -8.60 -27.97 -38.60
CA ASP A 862 -7.21 -27.85 -39.05
C ASP A 862 -6.84 -26.42 -39.51
N LYS A 863 -7.83 -25.55 -39.72
CA LYS A 863 -7.65 -24.19 -40.28
C LYS A 863 -7.79 -23.09 -39.24
N ILE A 864 -8.50 -23.36 -38.14
CA ILE A 864 -8.79 -22.38 -37.09
C ILE A 864 -7.78 -22.54 -35.96
N ARG A 865 -7.21 -21.42 -35.51
CA ARG A 865 -6.27 -21.43 -34.38
C ARG A 865 -7.02 -21.72 -33.07
N PRO A 866 -6.53 -22.59 -32.17
CA PRO A 866 -7.28 -23.05 -31.00
C PRO A 866 -7.74 -21.95 -30.03
N GLU A 867 -7.02 -20.84 -29.93
CA GLU A 867 -7.43 -19.70 -29.11
C GLU A 867 -8.73 -19.04 -29.60
N PHE A 868 -9.12 -19.22 -30.86
CA PHE A 868 -10.40 -18.78 -31.42
C PHE A 868 -11.44 -19.90 -31.50
N PHE A 869 -11.05 -21.15 -31.25
CA PHE A 869 -11.93 -22.31 -31.27
C PHE A 869 -12.52 -22.55 -29.86
N THR A 870 -13.36 -21.62 -29.40
CA THR A 870 -13.94 -21.63 -28.05
C THR A 870 -15.41 -22.05 -28.06
N VAL A 871 -15.95 -22.44 -26.90
CA VAL A 871 -17.38 -22.83 -26.76
C VAL A 871 -18.31 -21.75 -27.31
N ASN A 872 -18.08 -20.48 -26.97
CA ASN A 872 -18.92 -19.37 -27.43
C ASN A 872 -18.88 -19.20 -28.95
N ASN A 873 -17.70 -19.32 -29.56
CA ASN A 873 -17.54 -19.18 -31.00
C ASN A 873 -18.15 -20.38 -31.75
N ILE A 874 -17.96 -21.59 -31.23
CA ILE A 874 -18.56 -22.81 -31.79
C ILE A 874 -20.09 -22.73 -31.73
N MET A 875 -20.65 -22.23 -30.63
CA MET A 875 -22.09 -22.01 -30.49
C MET A 875 -22.61 -21.00 -31.52
N ALA A 876 -21.90 -19.87 -31.69
CA ALA A 876 -22.26 -18.88 -32.70
C ALA A 876 -22.18 -19.43 -34.14
N TRP A 877 -21.16 -20.24 -34.46
CA TRP A 877 -21.02 -20.89 -35.77
C TRP A 877 -22.07 -21.98 -36.00
N SER A 878 -22.54 -22.63 -34.94
CA SER A 878 -23.53 -23.70 -35.02
C SER A 878 -24.97 -23.20 -35.27
N SER A 879 -25.25 -21.92 -35.00
CA SER A 879 -26.57 -21.30 -35.20
C SER A 879 -26.86 -20.79 -36.61
N ASP A 880 -25.85 -20.68 -37.49
CA ASP A 880 -26.02 -20.21 -38.88
C ASP A 880 -25.12 -21.00 -39.85
N LEU A 881 -25.57 -22.23 -40.15
CA LEU A 881 -24.82 -23.30 -40.83
C LEU A 881 -24.41 -22.99 -42.29
N GLU A 882 -25.10 -22.08 -42.98
CA GLU A 882 -24.81 -21.73 -44.39
C GLU A 882 -23.56 -20.83 -44.55
N ILE A 883 -23.05 -20.27 -43.45
CA ILE A 883 -21.82 -19.45 -43.43
C ILE A 883 -20.56 -20.33 -43.48
N LEU A 884 -20.65 -21.60 -43.07
CA LEU A 884 -19.51 -22.52 -42.94
C LEU A 884 -19.17 -23.26 -44.24
N GLU A 885 -20.12 -23.45 -45.16
CA GLU A 885 -19.97 -24.40 -46.28
C GLU A 885 -19.07 -23.94 -47.44
N ASN A 886 -18.57 -22.70 -47.49
CA ASN A 886 -17.76 -22.24 -48.64
C ASN A 886 -16.56 -21.33 -48.33
N SER A 887 -15.97 -21.38 -47.13
CA SER A 887 -14.86 -20.46 -46.82
C SER A 887 -13.52 -20.88 -47.43
N LYS A 888 -13.22 -20.32 -48.62
CA LYS A 888 -11.85 -19.95 -48.97
C LYS A 888 -11.38 -18.67 -48.24
N HIS A 889 -12.22 -18.05 -47.41
CA HIS A 889 -11.98 -16.71 -46.83
C HIS A 889 -12.23 -16.69 -45.32
N SER A 890 -11.28 -17.26 -44.56
CA SER A 890 -11.29 -17.32 -43.09
C SER A 890 -11.35 -15.95 -42.41
N GLU A 891 -10.83 -14.90 -43.06
CA GLU A 891 -10.75 -13.55 -42.49
C GLU A 891 -12.11 -12.85 -42.39
N LEU A 892 -13.01 -13.09 -43.36
CA LEU A 892 -14.37 -12.53 -43.36
C LEU A 892 -15.22 -13.16 -42.24
N LEU A 893 -15.11 -14.48 -42.07
CA LEU A 893 -15.81 -15.23 -41.02
C LEU A 893 -15.38 -14.79 -39.62
N ILE A 894 -14.09 -14.52 -39.43
CA ILE A 894 -13.56 -14.03 -38.15
C ILE A 894 -14.08 -12.62 -37.86
N LYS A 895 -14.10 -11.72 -38.86
CA LYS A 895 -14.58 -10.34 -38.68
C LYS A 895 -16.08 -10.29 -38.39
N VAL A 896 -16.89 -11.11 -39.08
CA VAL A 896 -18.34 -11.22 -38.83
C VAL A 896 -18.61 -11.85 -37.46
N ALA A 897 -17.89 -12.92 -37.08
CA ALA A 897 -18.03 -13.52 -35.75
C ALA A 897 -17.65 -12.57 -34.62
N ASN A 898 -16.56 -11.81 -34.77
CA ASN A 898 -16.15 -10.79 -33.78
C ASN A 898 -17.21 -9.70 -33.64
N ALA A 899 -17.80 -9.24 -34.75
CA ALA A 899 -18.89 -8.29 -34.72
C ALA A 899 -20.14 -8.86 -34.03
N MET A 900 -20.50 -10.12 -34.30
CA MET A 900 -21.65 -10.79 -33.66
C MET A 900 -21.44 -10.99 -32.15
N VAL A 901 -20.23 -11.32 -31.70
CA VAL A 901 -19.91 -11.45 -30.27
C VAL A 901 -19.99 -10.11 -29.56
N LEU A 902 -19.48 -9.04 -30.17
CA LEU A 902 -19.59 -7.67 -29.63
C LEU A 902 -21.05 -7.19 -29.55
N ILE A 903 -21.86 -7.53 -30.55
CA ILE A 903 -23.31 -7.23 -30.55
C ILE A 903 -24.04 -8.06 -29.49
N ALA A 904 -23.71 -9.35 -29.34
CA ALA A 904 -24.33 -10.25 -28.36
C ALA A 904 -23.93 -9.95 -26.91
N ALA A 905 -22.72 -9.42 -26.68
CA ALA A 905 -22.31 -8.87 -25.39
C ALA A 905 -23.09 -7.58 -25.00
N GLY A 906 -23.89 -7.05 -25.93
CA GLY A 906 -24.62 -5.79 -25.86
C GLY A 906 -25.90 -5.77 -25.03
N GLU A 907 -26.10 -6.68 -24.07
CA GLU A 907 -27.15 -6.49 -23.05
C GLU A 907 -26.64 -5.79 -21.76
N ILE A 908 -25.32 -5.56 -21.57
CA ILE A 908 -24.83 -4.92 -20.31
C ILE A 908 -23.81 -3.77 -20.47
N SER A 909 -23.08 -3.57 -21.58
CA SER A 909 -22.26 -2.34 -21.74
C SER A 909 -21.96 -1.99 -23.20
N VAL A 910 -22.91 -1.29 -23.85
CA VAL A 910 -22.77 -0.88 -25.25
C VAL A 910 -21.92 0.41 -25.42
N LYS A 911 -21.59 1.12 -24.33
CA LYS A 911 -20.89 2.42 -24.38
C LYS A 911 -19.39 2.29 -24.72
N GLU A 912 -18.70 1.27 -24.21
CA GLU A 912 -17.25 1.11 -24.37
C GLU A 912 -16.86 0.51 -25.73
N LYS A 913 -17.84 0.04 -26.50
CA LYS A 913 -17.61 -0.73 -27.73
C LYS A 913 -18.03 -0.02 -29.01
N LEU A 914 -18.54 1.22 -28.95
CA LEU A 914 -18.97 1.98 -30.13
C LEU A 914 -17.83 2.18 -31.13
N THR A 915 -16.64 2.56 -30.67
CA THR A 915 -15.46 2.77 -31.53
C THR A 915 -14.99 1.46 -32.16
N GLU A 916 -15.08 0.33 -31.44
CA GLU A 916 -14.76 -1.00 -31.96
C GLU A 916 -15.78 -1.48 -33.00
N LEU A 917 -17.08 -1.23 -32.79
CA LEU A 917 -18.14 -1.53 -33.76
C LEU A 917 -18.04 -0.68 -35.03
N GLU A 918 -17.70 0.60 -34.92
CA GLU A 918 -17.45 1.48 -36.07
C GLU A 918 -16.17 1.09 -36.82
N ALA A 919 -15.12 0.68 -36.10
CA ALA A 919 -13.90 0.17 -36.70
C ALA A 919 -14.14 -1.15 -37.46
N LEU A 920 -14.90 -2.09 -36.88
CA LEU A 920 -15.31 -3.34 -37.54
C LEU A 920 -16.18 -3.07 -38.76
N SER A 921 -17.10 -2.11 -38.70
CA SER A 921 -17.90 -1.67 -39.85
C SER A 921 -17.00 -1.15 -40.98
N SER A 922 -16.02 -0.31 -40.67
CA SER A 922 -15.07 0.20 -41.67
C SER A 922 -14.14 -0.88 -42.23
N GLN A 923 -13.77 -1.88 -41.41
CA GLN A 923 -12.95 -3.00 -41.85
C GLN A 923 -13.72 -3.96 -42.77
N LEU A 924 -15.01 -4.20 -42.50
CA LEU A 924 -15.90 -4.99 -43.35
C LEU A 924 -16.13 -4.31 -44.72
N GLU A 925 -16.30 -2.98 -44.74
CA GLU A 925 -16.40 -2.20 -45.98
C GLU A 925 -15.14 -2.28 -46.86
N LYS A 926 -13.96 -2.46 -46.26
CA LYS A 926 -12.67 -2.49 -46.95
C LYS A 926 -12.23 -3.88 -47.41
N VAL A 927 -13.04 -4.92 -47.21
CA VAL A 927 -12.69 -6.28 -47.67
C VAL A 927 -12.68 -6.31 -49.19
N LYS A 928 -11.48 -6.30 -49.77
CA LYS A 928 -11.21 -6.22 -51.22
C LYS A 928 -11.78 -7.38 -52.04
N GLU A 929 -12.24 -8.44 -51.39
CA GLU A 929 -12.76 -9.66 -52.03
C GLU A 929 -14.29 -9.71 -52.14
N ARG A 930 -15.01 -8.62 -51.76
CA ARG A 930 -16.48 -8.61 -51.72
C ARG A 930 -17.15 -9.04 -53.04
N GLU A 931 -16.59 -8.62 -54.17
CA GLU A 931 -17.11 -8.96 -55.51
C GLU A 931 -16.83 -10.42 -55.93
N SER A 932 -15.87 -11.09 -55.29
CA SER A 932 -15.54 -12.51 -55.54
C SER A 932 -16.41 -13.50 -54.74
N LEU A 933 -17.26 -13.00 -53.85
CA LEU A 933 -18.20 -13.82 -53.08
C LEU A 933 -19.40 -14.24 -53.93
N PRO A 934 -20.02 -15.40 -53.69
CA PRO A 934 -21.32 -15.74 -54.28
C PRO A 934 -22.36 -14.67 -53.98
N VAL A 935 -23.23 -14.34 -54.96
CA VAL A 935 -24.23 -13.26 -54.88
C VAL A 935 -25.10 -13.38 -53.61
N THR A 936 -25.48 -14.60 -53.25
CA THR A 936 -26.26 -14.88 -52.02
C THR A 936 -25.51 -14.53 -50.73
N ILE A 937 -24.17 -14.67 -50.69
CA ILE A 937 -23.34 -14.27 -49.55
C ILE A 937 -23.13 -12.74 -49.55
N GLN A 938 -22.98 -12.12 -50.72
CA GLN A 938 -22.92 -10.66 -50.82
C GLN A 938 -24.21 -10.01 -50.31
N GLU A 939 -25.36 -10.58 -50.65
CA GLU A 939 -26.68 -10.15 -50.19
C GLU A 939 -26.86 -10.32 -48.68
N LYS A 940 -26.46 -11.47 -48.11
CA LYS A 940 -26.52 -11.71 -46.66
C LYS A 940 -25.52 -10.87 -45.85
N LEU A 941 -24.30 -10.66 -46.36
CA LEU A 941 -23.33 -9.77 -45.73
C LEU A 941 -23.82 -8.32 -45.77
N ALA A 942 -24.41 -7.89 -46.89
CA ALA A 942 -25.08 -6.60 -47.00
C ALA A 942 -26.27 -6.49 -46.04
N GLN A 943 -27.02 -7.58 -45.82
CA GLN A 943 -28.13 -7.61 -44.85
C GLN A 943 -27.61 -7.49 -43.41
N PHE A 944 -26.60 -8.25 -43.01
CA PHE A 944 -25.98 -8.15 -41.67
C PHE A 944 -25.39 -6.76 -41.42
N GLU A 945 -24.66 -6.19 -42.39
CA GLU A 945 -24.10 -4.85 -42.28
C GLU A 945 -25.19 -3.77 -42.19
N ASN A 946 -26.24 -3.86 -43.01
CA ASN A 946 -27.25 -2.81 -43.10
C ASN A 946 -28.33 -2.90 -42.03
N GLU A 947 -28.71 -4.10 -41.61
CA GLU A 947 -29.80 -4.33 -40.68
C GLU A 947 -29.25 -4.57 -39.27
N THR A 948 -28.28 -5.46 -39.09
CA THR A 948 -27.85 -5.86 -37.73
C THR A 948 -26.76 -4.94 -37.15
N LEU A 949 -25.67 -4.73 -37.89
CA LEU A 949 -24.52 -3.96 -37.41
C LEU A 949 -24.83 -2.46 -37.36
N LYS A 950 -25.47 -1.89 -38.39
CA LYS A 950 -25.91 -0.49 -38.40
C LYS A 950 -27.01 -0.22 -37.37
N GLU A 951 -27.92 -1.14 -37.10
CA GLU A 951 -28.91 -0.97 -36.03
C GLU A 951 -28.26 -1.02 -34.65
N ALA A 952 -27.27 -1.90 -34.42
CA ALA A 952 -26.50 -1.92 -33.17
C ALA A 952 -25.71 -0.62 -32.95
N ILE A 953 -25.04 -0.11 -34.00
CA ILE A 953 -24.35 1.20 -33.96
C ILE A 953 -25.35 2.34 -33.73
N SER A 954 -26.52 2.30 -34.37
CA SER A 954 -27.59 3.29 -34.18
C SER A 954 -28.14 3.28 -32.76
N LYS A 955 -28.45 2.10 -32.20
CA LYS A 955 -28.89 1.93 -30.80
C LYS A 955 -27.83 2.42 -29.81
N ALA A 956 -26.55 2.12 -30.07
CA ALA A 956 -25.43 2.63 -29.28
C ALA A 956 -25.35 4.17 -29.32
N LYS A 957 -25.55 4.78 -30.50
CA LYS A 957 -25.60 6.24 -30.68
C LYS A 957 -26.82 6.89 -30.02
N VAL A 958 -28.00 6.29 -30.13
CA VAL A 958 -29.22 6.79 -29.50
C VAL A 958 -29.09 6.74 -27.96
N SER A 959 -28.49 5.68 -27.41
CA SER A 959 -28.22 5.56 -25.98
C SER A 959 -27.20 6.59 -25.47
N SER A 960 -26.19 6.96 -26.28
CA SER A 960 -25.26 8.04 -25.93
C SER A 960 -25.89 9.44 -26.04
N THR A 961 -26.85 9.63 -26.96
CA THR A 961 -27.53 10.92 -27.17
C THR A 961 -28.63 11.19 -26.13
N LEU A 962 -29.40 10.17 -25.71
CA LEU A 962 -30.47 10.29 -24.70
C LEU A 962 -29.99 10.72 -23.31
N ARG A 963 -28.71 10.51 -22.98
CA ARG A 963 -28.11 11.01 -21.73
C ARG A 963 -27.52 12.41 -21.88
N GLY A 964 -27.12 12.82 -23.08
CA GLY A 964 -26.76 14.21 -23.39
C GLY A 964 -27.97 15.14 -23.22
N SER A 965 -29.15 14.72 -23.69
CA SER A 965 -30.39 15.49 -23.51
C SER A 965 -30.98 15.45 -22.09
N ILE A 966 -30.62 14.48 -21.25
CA ILE A 966 -30.95 14.49 -19.81
C ILE A 966 -30.01 15.44 -19.04
N ILE A 967 -28.74 15.53 -19.42
CA ILE A 967 -27.78 16.48 -18.84
C ILE A 967 -28.12 17.93 -19.29
N ASP A 968 -28.63 18.11 -20.52
CA ASP A 968 -29.09 19.43 -20.99
C ASP A 968 -30.49 19.83 -20.48
N GLN A 969 -31.36 18.89 -20.09
CA GLN A 969 -32.66 19.20 -19.47
C GLN A 969 -32.56 19.60 -18.00
N ASP A 970 -31.57 19.10 -17.26
CA ASP A 970 -31.26 19.57 -15.90
C ASP A 970 -30.61 20.97 -15.90
N ALA A 971 -30.06 21.42 -17.04
CA ALA A 971 -29.56 22.78 -17.22
C ALA A 971 -30.64 23.81 -17.62
N ILE A 972 -31.83 23.37 -18.03
CA ILE A 972 -32.94 24.25 -18.47
C ILE A 972 -34.02 24.41 -17.38
N ASN A 973 -34.10 23.51 -16.40
CA ASN A 973 -35.10 23.56 -15.32
C ASN A 973 -34.74 24.49 -14.14
N ASP A 974 -33.57 25.13 -14.14
CA ASP A 974 -33.19 26.12 -13.12
C ASP A 974 -33.74 27.54 -13.40
N ASP A 975 -34.39 27.78 -14.55
CA ASP A 975 -34.88 29.13 -14.92
C ASP A 975 -36.41 29.33 -14.85
N ILE A 976 -37.21 28.29 -14.52
CA ILE A 976 -38.68 28.44 -14.50
C ILE A 976 -39.28 27.65 -13.33
N ILE A 977 -39.40 28.28 -12.16
CA ILE A 977 -40.64 28.37 -11.33
C ILE A 977 -40.32 29.32 -10.16
N HIS A 978 -40.50 30.61 -10.43
CA HIS A 978 -41.14 31.51 -9.49
C HIS A 978 -42.63 31.56 -9.88
N THR A 979 -43.50 31.60 -8.87
CA THR A 979 -44.94 31.96 -8.87
C THR A 979 -46.02 30.86 -8.91
N SER A 980 -46.61 30.70 -7.71
CA SER A 980 -48.04 30.76 -7.36
C SER A 980 -49.02 29.60 -7.65
N TYR A 981 -49.39 28.95 -6.53
CA TYR A 981 -50.73 28.83 -5.92
C TYR A 981 -51.86 27.96 -6.53
N GLU A 982 -52.49 27.28 -5.56
CA GLU A 982 -53.90 26.86 -5.42
C GLU A 982 -54.36 25.47 -5.89
N GLU A 983 -54.50 24.60 -4.88
CA GLU A 983 -55.52 23.55 -4.70
C GLU A 983 -56.94 24.00 -5.17
N PRO A 984 -57.86 23.07 -5.57
CA PRO A 984 -58.47 22.17 -4.56
C PRO A 984 -59.09 20.81 -5.02
N ARG A 985 -59.33 19.96 -4.00
CA ARG A 985 -60.36 18.89 -3.85
C ARG A 985 -60.21 17.66 -4.77
N ILE A 986 -60.21 16.43 -4.26
CA ILE A 986 -61.12 15.77 -3.28
C ILE A 986 -60.32 14.90 -2.32
#